data_AF-A0A1Z4LK79-F1
#
_entry.id   AF-A0A1Z4LK79-F1
#
_cell.length_a   1.000
_cell.length_b   1.000
_cell.length_c   1.000
_cell.angle_alpha   90.00
_cell.angle_beta   90.00
_cell.angle_gamma   90.00
#
_symmetry.space_group_name_H-M   'P 1'
#
loop_
_entity.id
_entity.type
_entity.pdbx_description
1 polymer ?
#
loop_
_entity_poly.entity_id
_entity_poly.type
_entity_poly.pdbx_seq_one_letter_code
_entity_poly.pdbx_strand_id
1 'polypeptide(L)'
;MIVDKVYLKPNAIVEPLINQWYAWSYLVPPATAAMYIVDSHIKIMESFIEAPQVHKSALQNPAMMGGPFINYDVDRVGEIKDLLVKTKAEQANLIRLATAIENLEKLLCEKADGYSLEPLYEEVPEELKGYVELVYDANNHPAIRLIEGLLYRSSDYQTAHQTVALSLTDEDSRSFVLSTPRLRKNHTLHLDFKFNHPAWDRLFRMRYQADSYNELKEIFQIKNHQEAVFSSLFTTEKPPQPNNYQGDDVRISYFGHACVLIETQDITILCDPLISYQHSTGIPRYTYADLPEVIDYAVITHNHQDHVMFETLLQLRHKICNVVVPKGNKGALIDPSLKLILSAIGFNNVQEIDELETIEINDGFITSLPVLGEHGDLNIATKAAYWFNIKGRKILCAADSNNIEPALYRNLHCLLGDLDVMFIGMECDGAPYTWAYGSLLTKTVPRKMAQTRRLDGSDARKAFNLVNQFNPQQVYVYAMGQEPWLTYITSINYTDDSRPIIESNKLVEQCKENNIHSERLYGCKEIILAAGSNTNLFIESSISNNQNHQNHQQSSIILDTEVEEKIKPINELLKELSDKDIKLWVEDKQNTSEEPKLKCNAPKGGLTPEIKAQIKQRKSEIVQFLHDRTNGSKLDLEAEAVLDESIQAYSAIPAQIILDNILLTGAAGFVGAFLLHELLQTTEAKIHCLIRAENTEAAQNKIKKSLESYNLYQQWQESFSNRIIPIVGDLSQPLLGLSQNQFENLSTEIDTIYHNGAWVHHTSPYSLLKATNVLGTQEVLRLACKNKVKPVHFISTISVFAGANQIIRENEPLDANRTPVGGYAQSKWVAEKLVTIARQRNLPASIYRVGAVSGHSQTGVFNRNDFLYKMIQGCVQLGSAPIGNMILDIMPVDYVTQAIVHLSKQSESWGKVFHVVHPQPVEVEILFKQLNSMGYPVERLPYEQWREKLVKIIENSPNHPLYAIASLFSANSGNSTTEAKPLHFDAHNTLTGLADTSIICPAIDAQLLSTYIGYLMK
;
A
#
# COMPACT_ATOMS: atom_id res chain seq x y z
N MET A 1 -43.29 28.82 -28.88
CA MET A 1 -42.82 29.94 -28.04
C MET A 1 -42.46 29.34 -26.70
N ILE A 2 -41.29 29.67 -26.15
CA ILE A 2 -40.93 29.27 -24.78
C ILE A 2 -41.80 30.11 -23.83
N VAL A 3 -42.38 29.49 -22.80
CA VAL A 3 -43.07 30.21 -21.73
C VAL A 3 -42.00 30.90 -20.90
N ASP A 4 -42.07 32.21 -20.70
CA ASP A 4 -40.95 32.95 -20.09
C ASP A 4 -40.60 32.49 -18.68
N LYS A 5 -41.61 32.15 -17.86
CA LYS A 5 -41.39 31.62 -16.51
C LYS A 5 -41.24 30.11 -16.51
N VAL A 6 -40.08 29.63 -16.05
CA VAL A 6 -39.71 28.20 -16.03
C VAL A 6 -39.02 27.82 -14.71
N TYR A 7 -38.92 26.52 -14.45
CA TYR A 7 -38.18 25.89 -13.36
C TYR A 7 -36.95 25.16 -13.91
N LEU A 8 -35.88 25.05 -13.11
CA LEU A 8 -34.71 24.20 -13.41
C LEU A 8 -35.07 22.74 -13.16
N LYS A 9 -34.78 21.85 -14.12
CA LYS A 9 -35.17 20.43 -14.02
C LYS A 9 -34.53 19.71 -12.82
N PRO A 10 -35.26 18.83 -12.13
CA PRO A 10 -34.72 18.01 -11.04
C PRO A 10 -33.50 17.14 -11.40
N ASN A 11 -33.37 16.73 -12.67
CA ASN A 11 -32.24 15.94 -13.19
C ASN A 11 -31.16 16.77 -13.93
N ALA A 12 -31.18 18.10 -13.81
CA ALA A 12 -30.10 18.95 -14.28
C ALA A 12 -28.90 18.89 -13.31
N ILE A 13 -27.77 18.33 -13.76
CA ILE A 13 -26.49 18.30 -13.04
C ILE A 13 -25.84 19.69 -13.08
N VAL A 14 -25.14 20.03 -12.00
CA VAL A 14 -24.35 21.27 -11.85
C VAL A 14 -22.92 20.91 -11.42
N GLU A 15 -22.01 20.62 -12.36
CA GLU A 15 -20.60 20.35 -12.02
C GLU A 15 -19.80 21.66 -11.92
N PRO A 16 -19.31 22.09 -10.73
CA PRO A 16 -18.46 23.27 -10.62
C PRO A 16 -17.02 22.88 -10.97
N LEU A 17 -16.31 23.72 -11.73
CA LEU A 17 -15.00 23.41 -12.29
C LEU A 17 -14.00 24.56 -12.09
N ILE A 18 -12.74 24.21 -11.81
CA ILE A 18 -11.59 25.13 -11.82
C ILE A 18 -10.61 24.66 -12.89
N ASN A 19 -10.33 25.51 -13.88
CA ASN A 19 -9.53 25.18 -15.07
C ASN A 19 -10.00 23.86 -15.76
N GLN A 20 -11.33 23.67 -15.87
CA GLN A 20 -11.99 22.45 -16.35
C GLN A 20 -11.87 21.19 -15.46
N TRP A 21 -11.13 21.21 -14.36
CA TRP A 21 -11.11 20.09 -13.38
C TRP A 21 -12.27 20.23 -12.39
N TYR A 22 -12.80 19.10 -11.91
CA TYR A 22 -13.89 19.11 -10.92
C TYR A 22 -13.45 19.85 -9.64
N ALA A 23 -14.21 20.87 -9.25
CA ALA A 23 -13.82 21.78 -8.18
C ALA A 23 -14.15 21.21 -6.80
N TRP A 24 -13.14 21.16 -5.95
CA TRP A 24 -13.23 20.80 -4.54
C TRP A 24 -12.37 21.76 -3.70
N SER A 25 -12.48 21.65 -2.38
CA SER A 25 -11.95 22.64 -1.42
C SER A 25 -10.51 23.09 -1.68
N TYR A 26 -9.57 22.16 -1.87
CA TYR A 26 -8.15 22.47 -2.05
C TYR A 26 -7.79 23.13 -3.39
N LEU A 27 -8.71 23.25 -4.34
CA LEU A 27 -8.51 24.01 -5.59
C LEU A 27 -8.88 25.50 -5.45
N VAL A 28 -9.32 25.96 -4.28
CA VAL A 28 -9.72 27.36 -4.03
C VAL A 28 -8.61 28.22 -3.40
N PRO A 29 -7.84 27.78 -2.38
CA PRO A 29 -6.70 28.53 -1.87
C PRO A 29 -5.57 28.57 -2.92
N PRO A 30 -4.95 29.72 -3.22
CA PRO A 30 -3.94 29.81 -4.28
C PRO A 30 -2.76 28.87 -4.11
N ALA A 31 -2.25 28.71 -2.87
CA ALA A 31 -1.10 27.84 -2.60
C ALA A 31 -1.41 26.36 -2.82
N THR A 32 -2.55 25.84 -2.35
CA THR A 32 -2.94 24.44 -2.58
C THR A 32 -3.34 24.20 -4.03
N ALA A 33 -4.04 25.15 -4.65
CA ALA A 33 -4.40 25.08 -6.06
C ALA A 33 -3.17 25.03 -6.97
N ALA A 34 -2.13 25.82 -6.68
CA ALA A 34 -0.84 25.77 -7.36
C ALA A 34 -0.22 24.37 -7.33
N MET A 35 -0.12 23.78 -6.13
CA MET A 35 0.41 22.44 -5.93
C MET A 35 -0.42 21.38 -6.68
N TYR A 36 -1.75 21.33 -6.55
CA TYR A 36 -2.57 20.36 -7.30
C TYR A 36 -2.51 20.56 -8.83
N ILE A 37 -2.38 21.79 -9.33
CA ILE A 37 -2.22 22.03 -10.77
C ILE A 37 -0.91 21.45 -11.30
N VAL A 38 0.20 21.59 -10.55
CA VAL A 38 1.53 21.09 -10.94
C VAL A 38 1.67 19.58 -10.68
N ASP A 39 1.32 19.10 -9.50
CA ASP A 39 1.58 17.74 -9.05
C ASP A 39 0.50 16.71 -9.39
N SER A 40 -0.71 17.16 -9.71
CA SER A 40 -1.79 16.29 -10.22
C SER A 40 -2.15 16.64 -11.66
N HIS A 41 -2.79 17.78 -11.90
CA HIS A 41 -3.48 18.05 -13.17
C HIS A 41 -2.55 18.04 -14.39
N ILE A 42 -1.40 18.71 -14.32
CA ILE A 42 -0.41 18.74 -15.41
C ILE A 42 0.18 17.35 -15.64
N LYS A 43 0.62 16.66 -14.59
CA LYS A 43 1.25 15.32 -14.69
C LYS A 43 0.29 14.25 -15.22
N ILE A 44 -1.00 14.32 -14.85
CA ILE A 44 -2.04 13.42 -15.35
C ILE A 44 -2.32 13.66 -16.85
N MET A 45 -2.34 14.92 -17.31
CA MET A 45 -2.48 15.22 -18.75
C MET A 45 -1.25 14.79 -19.54
N GLU A 46 -0.04 15.03 -19.03
CA GLU A 46 1.20 14.58 -19.66
C GLU A 46 1.24 13.05 -19.81
N SER A 47 0.91 12.32 -18.73
CA SER A 47 0.83 10.85 -18.76
C SER A 47 -0.21 10.32 -19.76
N PHE A 48 -1.36 10.99 -19.92
CA PHE A 48 -2.36 10.59 -20.91
C PHE A 48 -1.93 10.89 -22.35
N ILE A 49 -1.18 11.98 -22.58
CA ILE A 49 -0.67 12.33 -23.92
C ILE A 49 0.45 11.37 -24.34
N GLU A 50 1.29 10.92 -23.41
CA GLU A 50 2.35 9.95 -23.66
C GLU A 50 1.80 8.51 -23.81
N ALA A 51 0.88 8.10 -22.94
CA ALA A 51 0.42 6.71 -22.84
C ALA A 51 -1.12 6.55 -22.71
N PRO A 52 -1.92 7.04 -23.68
CA PRO A 52 -3.38 7.06 -23.57
C PRO A 52 -4.00 5.65 -23.47
N GLN A 53 -3.38 4.66 -24.10
CA GLN A 53 -3.80 3.25 -23.99
C GLN A 53 -3.61 2.70 -22.57
N VAL A 54 -2.59 3.15 -21.82
CA VAL A 54 -2.38 2.72 -20.43
C VAL A 54 -3.50 3.24 -19.53
N HIS A 55 -3.95 4.49 -19.73
CA HIS A 55 -5.10 5.04 -19.02
C HIS A 55 -6.38 4.26 -19.32
N LYS A 56 -6.67 4.00 -20.60
CA LYS A 56 -7.82 3.20 -21.03
C LYS A 56 -7.79 1.77 -20.47
N SER A 57 -6.63 1.10 -20.49
CA SER A 57 -6.46 -0.24 -19.92
C SER A 57 -6.48 -0.27 -18.39
N ALA A 58 -6.04 0.79 -17.72
CA ALA A 58 -6.15 0.91 -16.27
C ALA A 58 -7.61 1.00 -15.84
N LEU A 59 -8.42 1.84 -16.50
CA LEU A 59 -9.85 2.02 -16.18
C LEU A 59 -10.72 0.79 -16.47
N GLN A 60 -10.22 -0.20 -17.22
CA GLN A 60 -10.86 -1.52 -17.38
C GLN A 60 -10.70 -2.43 -16.14
N ASN A 61 -9.85 -2.07 -15.18
CA ASN A 61 -9.64 -2.80 -13.94
C ASN A 61 -10.31 -2.04 -12.77
N PRO A 62 -11.35 -2.59 -12.12
CA PRO A 62 -12.02 -1.94 -10.99
C PRO A 62 -11.07 -1.50 -9.87
N ALA A 63 -10.00 -2.28 -9.61
CA ALA A 63 -8.99 -1.96 -8.59
C ALA A 63 -8.01 -0.82 -8.97
N MET A 64 -8.26 -0.13 -10.09
CA MET A 64 -7.53 1.06 -10.56
C MET A 64 -8.45 2.28 -10.76
N MET A 65 -9.76 2.14 -10.50
CA MET A 65 -10.67 3.28 -10.39
C MET A 65 -10.26 4.16 -9.19
N GLY A 66 -10.60 5.44 -9.23
CA GLY A 66 -10.03 6.43 -8.30
C GLY A 66 -8.56 6.78 -8.56
N GLY A 67 -7.86 6.05 -9.44
CA GLY A 67 -6.48 6.33 -9.82
C GLY A 67 -6.30 7.56 -10.71
N PRO A 68 -5.05 8.00 -10.95
CA PRO A 68 -4.70 9.21 -11.71
C PRO A 68 -4.87 9.03 -13.24
N PHE A 69 -5.99 8.48 -13.68
CA PHE A 69 -6.26 8.11 -15.07
C PHE A 69 -7.41 8.93 -15.67
N ILE A 70 -7.11 9.75 -16.67
CA ILE A 70 -8.10 10.41 -17.53
C ILE A 70 -9.01 9.37 -18.19
N ASN A 71 -10.33 9.49 -17.99
CA ASN A 71 -11.36 8.68 -18.62
C ASN A 71 -11.81 9.27 -19.97
N TYR A 72 -10.93 9.18 -20.98
CA TYR A 72 -11.24 9.51 -22.37
C TYR A 72 -10.63 8.51 -23.34
N ASP A 73 -11.23 8.40 -24.52
CA ASP A 73 -10.70 7.63 -25.63
C ASP A 73 -9.49 8.31 -26.31
N VAL A 74 -8.73 7.50 -27.06
CA VAL A 74 -7.41 7.87 -27.62
C VAL A 74 -7.51 8.95 -28.70
N ASP A 75 -8.68 9.14 -29.32
CA ASP A 75 -8.97 10.23 -30.25
C ASP A 75 -8.98 11.61 -29.55
N ARG A 76 -9.33 11.67 -28.26
CA ARG A 76 -9.40 12.91 -27.46
C ARG A 76 -8.03 13.47 -27.05
N VAL A 77 -6.92 12.78 -27.35
CA VAL A 77 -5.55 13.19 -26.96
C VAL A 77 -5.19 14.59 -27.50
N GLY A 78 -5.70 14.97 -28.67
CA GLY A 78 -5.50 16.32 -29.21
C GLY A 78 -6.04 17.42 -28.29
N GLU A 79 -7.27 17.27 -27.81
CA GLU A 79 -7.90 18.25 -26.93
C GLU A 79 -7.25 18.30 -25.53
N ILE A 80 -6.79 17.16 -25.01
CA ILE A 80 -6.02 17.13 -23.75
C ILE A 80 -4.67 17.83 -23.91
N LYS A 81 -4.03 17.70 -25.08
CA LYS A 81 -2.79 18.43 -25.40
C LYS A 81 -3.03 19.94 -25.50
N ASP A 82 -4.11 20.36 -26.14
CA ASP A 82 -4.49 21.78 -26.21
C ASP A 82 -4.87 22.34 -24.84
N LEU A 83 -5.56 21.56 -24.00
CA LEU A 83 -5.86 21.93 -22.60
C LEU A 83 -4.59 22.03 -21.74
N LEU A 84 -3.61 21.14 -21.92
CA LEU A 84 -2.32 21.20 -21.23
C LEU A 84 -1.54 22.47 -21.61
N VAL A 85 -1.49 22.81 -22.91
CA VAL A 85 -0.86 24.04 -23.40
C VAL A 85 -1.58 25.28 -22.84
N LYS A 86 -2.91 25.30 -22.89
CA LYS A 86 -3.73 26.37 -22.30
C LYS A 86 -3.49 26.52 -20.80
N THR A 87 -3.46 25.41 -20.06
CA THR A 87 -3.20 25.36 -18.61
C THR A 87 -1.84 25.96 -18.30
N LYS A 88 -0.78 25.54 -19.00
CA LYS A 88 0.58 26.05 -18.77
C LYS A 88 0.73 27.54 -19.10
N ALA A 89 -0.04 28.07 -20.05
CA ALA A 89 -0.05 29.49 -20.38
C ALA A 89 -0.87 30.33 -19.38
N GLU A 90 -2.11 29.91 -19.05
CA GLU A 90 -3.01 30.68 -18.20
C GLU A 90 -2.67 30.57 -16.70
N GLN A 91 -2.22 29.41 -16.23
CA GLN A 91 -1.86 29.15 -14.83
C GLN A 91 -0.38 29.44 -14.53
N ALA A 92 0.32 30.17 -15.41
CA ALA A 92 1.75 30.44 -15.29
C ALA A 92 2.16 31.12 -13.97
N ASN A 93 1.26 31.85 -13.31
CA ASN A 93 1.48 32.39 -11.96
C ASN A 93 1.47 31.29 -10.89
N LEU A 94 0.43 30.44 -10.88
CA LEU A 94 0.31 29.33 -9.94
C LEU A 94 1.44 28.31 -10.11
N ILE A 95 1.92 28.09 -11.34
CA ILE A 95 3.11 27.25 -11.57
C ILE A 95 4.36 27.83 -10.90
N ARG A 96 4.58 29.16 -10.94
CA ARG A 96 5.69 29.79 -10.20
C ARG A 96 5.46 29.76 -8.69
N LEU A 97 4.23 29.93 -8.22
CA LEU A 97 3.88 29.85 -6.79
C LEU A 97 4.19 28.45 -6.21
N ALA A 98 3.88 27.36 -6.93
CA ALA A 98 4.25 26.00 -6.53
C ALA A 98 5.78 25.86 -6.40
N THR A 99 6.53 26.25 -7.44
CA THR A 99 8.00 26.22 -7.41
C THR A 99 8.60 27.15 -6.34
N ALA A 100 7.94 28.24 -5.99
CA ALA A 100 8.34 29.12 -4.88
C ALA A 100 8.15 28.44 -3.51
N ILE A 101 7.05 27.69 -3.32
CA ILE A 101 6.79 26.89 -2.11
C ILE A 101 7.86 25.78 -1.97
N GLU A 102 8.11 25.01 -3.03
CA GLU A 102 9.17 23.98 -3.06
C GLU A 102 10.54 24.57 -2.72
N ASN A 103 10.90 25.70 -3.35
CA ASN A 103 12.18 26.37 -3.12
C ASN A 103 12.30 26.93 -1.70
N LEU A 104 11.22 27.45 -1.11
CA LEU A 104 11.25 27.98 0.25
C LEU A 104 11.36 26.87 1.30
N GLU A 105 10.64 25.75 1.13
CA GLU A 105 10.83 24.59 2.01
C GLU A 105 12.25 24.03 1.89
N LYS A 106 12.82 24.01 0.69
CA LYS A 106 14.21 23.62 0.47
C LYS A 106 15.19 24.59 1.16
N LEU A 107 15.01 25.90 0.99
CA LEU A 107 15.83 26.93 1.65
C LEU A 107 15.85 26.75 3.17
N LEU A 108 14.68 26.52 3.78
CA LEU A 108 14.56 26.21 5.20
C LEU A 108 15.30 24.92 5.56
N CYS A 109 15.13 23.84 4.79
CA CYS A 109 15.84 22.57 5.05
C CYS A 109 17.37 22.65 4.91
N GLU A 110 17.89 23.61 4.13
CA GLU A 110 19.32 23.78 3.88
C GLU A 110 19.99 24.82 4.80
N LYS A 111 19.22 25.77 5.38
CA LYS A 111 19.78 26.93 6.12
C LYS A 111 19.21 27.19 7.52
N ALA A 112 18.05 26.64 7.88
CA ALA A 112 17.46 26.88 9.20
C ALA A 112 17.99 25.84 10.20
N ASP A 113 19.02 26.24 10.95
CA ASP A 113 19.86 25.40 11.82
C ASP A 113 19.63 25.63 13.33
N GLY A 114 18.57 26.37 13.69
CA GLY A 114 18.19 26.73 15.05
C GLY A 114 18.50 28.17 15.44
N TYR A 115 19.26 28.93 14.64
CA TYR A 115 19.41 30.38 14.81
C TYR A 115 18.25 31.16 14.16
N SER A 116 18.23 32.49 14.35
CA SER A 116 17.15 33.38 13.87
C SER A 116 16.89 33.21 12.38
N LEU A 117 15.60 33.06 12.02
CA LEU A 117 15.13 32.99 10.63
C LEU A 117 15.09 34.36 9.94
N GLU A 118 15.31 35.46 10.67
CA GLU A 118 15.26 36.83 10.17
C GLU A 118 16.10 37.07 8.88
N PRO A 119 17.37 36.60 8.77
CA PRO A 119 18.16 36.81 7.55
C PRO A 119 17.59 36.08 6.32
N LEU A 120 16.86 34.97 6.52
CA LEU A 120 16.30 34.19 5.42
C LEU A 120 15.14 34.89 4.72
N TYR A 121 14.54 35.94 5.30
CA TYR A 121 13.52 36.77 4.65
C TYR A 121 14.06 37.56 3.44
N GLU A 122 15.36 37.83 3.35
CA GLU A 122 15.96 38.39 2.13
C GLU A 122 15.93 37.38 0.97
N GLU A 123 16.09 36.09 1.30
CA GLU A 123 16.16 34.95 0.37
C GLU A 123 14.79 34.30 0.06
N VAL A 124 13.71 34.72 0.73
CA VAL A 124 12.33 34.29 0.39
C VAL A 124 12.04 34.62 -1.09
N PRO A 125 11.57 33.65 -1.90
CA PRO A 125 11.20 33.86 -3.30
C PRO A 125 10.19 34.99 -3.47
N GLU A 126 10.32 35.78 -4.54
CA GLU A 126 9.52 36.99 -4.76
C GLU A 126 8.00 36.70 -4.81
N GLU A 127 7.57 35.55 -5.35
CA GLU A 127 6.17 35.08 -5.32
C GLU A 127 5.59 34.90 -3.90
N LEU A 128 6.43 34.68 -2.88
CA LEU A 128 6.02 34.47 -1.48
C LEU A 128 6.37 35.64 -0.55
N LYS A 129 7.07 36.66 -1.06
CA LYS A 129 7.63 37.75 -0.25
C LYS A 129 6.53 38.63 0.34
N GLY A 130 6.41 38.63 1.67
CA GLY A 130 5.32 39.27 2.40
C GLY A 130 4.02 38.46 2.49
N TYR A 131 3.97 37.24 1.94
CA TYR A 131 2.84 36.31 2.03
C TYR A 131 3.08 35.15 3.02
N VAL A 132 4.24 35.11 3.68
CA VAL A 132 4.66 34.04 4.58
C VAL A 132 5.26 34.57 5.87
N GLU A 133 5.16 33.77 6.93
CA GLU A 133 6.00 33.83 8.13
C GLU A 133 6.86 32.55 8.18
N LEU A 134 8.15 32.71 8.45
CA LEU A 134 9.09 31.60 8.70
C LEU A 134 9.11 31.32 10.20
N VAL A 135 8.86 30.07 10.60
CA VAL A 135 8.73 29.66 12.01
C VAL A 135 9.54 28.39 12.31
N TYR A 136 9.80 28.15 13.61
CA TYR A 136 10.24 26.84 14.12
C TYR A 136 9.12 26.20 14.95
N ASP A 137 9.07 24.86 14.98
CA ASP A 137 8.35 24.11 16.02
C ASP A 137 9.13 24.09 17.35
N ALA A 138 8.56 23.49 18.39
CA ALA A 138 9.19 23.37 19.71
C ALA A 138 10.45 22.47 19.74
N ASN A 139 10.80 21.81 18.63
CA ASN A 139 11.98 20.96 18.46
C ASN A 139 13.05 21.62 17.56
N ASN A 140 12.82 22.85 17.08
CA ASN A 140 13.62 23.57 16.08
C ASN A 140 13.54 23.00 14.64
N HIS A 141 12.45 22.32 14.28
CA HIS A 141 12.15 22.03 12.87
C HIS A 141 11.57 23.29 12.20
N PRO A 142 12.11 23.75 11.07
CA PRO A 142 11.61 24.94 10.39
C PRO A 142 10.36 24.63 9.56
N ALA A 143 9.44 25.61 9.46
CA ALA A 143 8.23 25.53 8.66
C ALA A 143 7.82 26.89 8.07
N ILE A 144 6.96 26.83 7.05
CA ILE A 144 6.32 28.00 6.43
C ILE A 144 4.90 28.12 7.00
N ARG A 145 4.52 29.30 7.51
CA ARG A 145 3.13 29.65 7.76
C ARG A 145 2.64 30.64 6.71
N LEU A 146 1.69 30.21 5.89
CA LEU A 146 1.09 31.02 4.83
C LEU A 146 0.16 32.08 5.42
N ILE A 147 0.20 33.30 4.90
CA ILE A 147 -0.77 34.36 5.22
C ILE A 147 -1.92 34.26 4.21
N GLU A 148 -2.76 33.22 4.36
CA GLU A 148 -3.84 32.87 3.43
C GLU A 148 -4.71 34.07 3.02
N GLY A 149 -5.07 34.93 3.97
CA GLY A 149 -5.85 36.14 3.72
C GLY A 149 -5.19 37.16 2.79
N LEU A 150 -3.86 37.17 2.67
CA LEU A 150 -3.15 37.97 1.66
C LEU A 150 -3.09 37.24 0.32
N LEU A 151 -2.88 35.92 0.30
CA LEU A 151 -2.90 35.10 -0.92
C LEU A 151 -4.26 35.17 -1.63
N TYR A 152 -5.38 35.11 -0.89
CA TYR A 152 -6.73 35.33 -1.43
C TYR A 152 -6.96 36.73 -2.03
N ARG A 153 -6.04 37.67 -1.81
CA ARG A 153 -6.05 39.04 -2.33
C ARG A 153 -4.89 39.33 -3.30
N SER A 154 -4.04 38.34 -3.60
CA SER A 154 -2.93 38.47 -4.55
C SER A 154 -3.40 38.28 -6.00
N SER A 155 -2.46 38.39 -6.95
CA SER A 155 -2.66 38.05 -8.37
C SER A 155 -2.96 36.57 -8.65
N ASP A 156 -2.85 35.71 -7.63
CA ASP A 156 -2.80 34.25 -7.78
C ASP A 156 -4.14 33.61 -7.43
N TYR A 157 -5.06 34.34 -6.76
CA TYR A 157 -6.46 33.92 -6.62
C TYR A 157 -7.25 34.16 -7.94
N GLN A 158 -6.92 33.36 -8.95
CA GLN A 158 -7.40 33.51 -10.33
C GLN A 158 -8.85 33.01 -10.54
N THR A 159 -9.82 33.73 -9.96
CA THR A 159 -11.27 33.48 -10.14
C THR A 159 -11.77 33.45 -11.60
N ALA A 160 -10.96 33.85 -12.58
CA ALA A 160 -11.30 33.82 -14.01
C ALA A 160 -11.41 32.40 -14.61
N HIS A 161 -10.84 31.38 -13.96
CA HIS A 161 -10.88 29.98 -14.42
C HIS A 161 -11.93 29.13 -13.67
N GLN A 162 -12.76 29.77 -12.84
CA GLN A 162 -13.98 29.17 -12.28
C GLN A 162 -15.07 29.13 -13.36
N THR A 163 -15.62 27.95 -13.60
CA THR A 163 -16.68 27.71 -14.60
C THR A 163 -17.65 26.67 -14.06
N VAL A 164 -18.89 26.62 -14.53
CA VAL A 164 -19.82 25.54 -14.19
C VAL A 164 -20.26 24.84 -15.47
N ALA A 165 -20.26 23.51 -15.46
CA ALA A 165 -20.82 22.68 -16.52
C ALA A 165 -22.23 22.21 -16.13
N LEU A 166 -23.20 22.50 -16.99
CA LEU A 166 -24.60 22.11 -16.84
C LEU A 166 -24.97 21.05 -17.88
N SER A 167 -25.65 19.99 -17.46
CA SER A 167 -26.18 18.94 -18.34
C SER A 167 -27.41 18.27 -17.71
N LEU A 168 -28.15 17.49 -18.49
CA LEU A 168 -29.14 16.55 -17.94
C LEU A 168 -28.49 15.17 -17.73
N THR A 169 -29.03 14.37 -16.81
CA THR A 169 -28.77 12.93 -16.72
C THR A 169 -30.06 12.15 -16.62
N ASP A 170 -30.07 10.95 -17.21
CA ASP A 170 -31.05 9.90 -16.95
C ASP A 170 -30.32 8.61 -16.47
N GLU A 171 -29.15 8.80 -15.84
CA GLU A 171 -28.30 7.80 -15.19
C GLU A 171 -27.88 8.26 -13.78
N ASP A 172 -27.92 7.35 -12.81
CA ASP A 172 -27.48 7.57 -11.41
C ASP A 172 -25.94 7.60 -11.25
N SER A 173 -25.24 6.72 -11.96
CA SER A 173 -23.79 6.54 -11.85
C SER A 173 -23.04 7.48 -12.77
N ARG A 174 -22.10 8.27 -12.21
CA ARG A 174 -21.13 9.06 -12.98
C ARG A 174 -19.74 8.44 -12.89
N SER A 175 -18.95 8.57 -13.95
CA SER A 175 -17.53 8.18 -13.93
C SER A 175 -16.73 8.99 -12.90
N PHE A 176 -15.69 8.39 -12.32
CA PHE A 176 -14.80 9.07 -11.36
C PHE A 176 -14.20 10.38 -11.94
N VAL A 177 -14.26 11.46 -11.16
CA VAL A 177 -14.14 12.83 -11.72
C VAL A 177 -12.83 13.54 -11.47
N LEU A 178 -12.12 13.19 -10.39
CA LEU A 178 -10.96 13.96 -9.91
C LEU A 178 -9.71 13.73 -10.77
N SER A 179 -9.69 12.66 -11.58
CA SER A 179 -8.63 12.35 -12.55
C SER A 179 -8.89 12.85 -13.98
N THR A 180 -10.07 13.42 -14.26
CA THR A 180 -10.54 13.64 -15.64
C THR A 180 -11.07 15.07 -15.85
N PRO A 181 -10.35 15.92 -16.61
CA PRO A 181 -10.82 17.27 -16.91
C PRO A 181 -12.05 17.24 -17.80
N ARG A 182 -12.92 18.26 -17.69
CA ARG A 182 -14.16 18.40 -18.46
C ARG A 182 -13.97 19.16 -19.75
N LEU A 183 -13.52 18.45 -20.78
CA LEU A 183 -13.53 18.94 -22.15
C LEU A 183 -14.94 19.31 -22.59
N ARG A 184 -15.10 20.46 -23.26
CA ARG A 184 -16.39 21.01 -23.67
C ARG A 184 -17.07 20.10 -24.70
N LYS A 185 -18.29 19.62 -24.42
CA LYS A 185 -19.08 18.74 -25.29
C LYS A 185 -20.33 19.45 -25.84
N ASN A 186 -20.83 19.01 -26.99
CA ASN A 186 -22.05 19.54 -27.62
C ASN A 186 -23.33 19.43 -26.76
N HIS A 187 -23.34 18.54 -25.76
CA HIS A 187 -24.48 18.32 -24.85
C HIS A 187 -24.23 18.82 -23.42
N THR A 188 -23.15 19.58 -23.19
CA THR A 188 -22.76 20.10 -21.87
C THR A 188 -22.52 21.60 -21.98
N LEU A 189 -23.31 22.38 -21.24
CA LEU A 189 -23.23 23.84 -21.27
C LEU A 189 -22.22 24.32 -20.23
N HIS A 190 -21.03 24.70 -20.69
CA HIS A 190 -20.03 25.37 -19.85
C HIS A 190 -20.31 26.87 -19.81
N LEU A 191 -20.42 27.41 -18.59
CA LEU A 191 -20.64 28.82 -18.30
C LEU A 191 -19.47 29.38 -17.49
N ASP A 192 -18.83 30.40 -18.04
CA ASP A 192 -17.56 30.96 -17.56
C ASP A 192 -17.80 32.06 -16.51
N PHE A 193 -18.41 31.68 -15.37
CA PHE A 193 -18.79 32.57 -14.27
C PHE A 193 -18.19 32.14 -12.93
N LYS A 194 -17.69 33.12 -12.18
CA LYS A 194 -17.18 32.96 -10.81
C LYS A 194 -18.20 32.28 -9.90
N PHE A 195 -17.75 31.42 -8.99
CA PHE A 195 -18.64 30.69 -8.10
C PHE A 195 -19.47 31.62 -7.21
N ASN A 196 -18.87 32.71 -6.69
CA ASN A 196 -19.56 33.70 -5.87
C ASN A 196 -20.52 34.66 -6.63
N HIS A 197 -20.78 34.44 -7.92
CA HIS A 197 -21.67 35.29 -8.70
C HIS A 197 -23.16 35.02 -8.38
N PRO A 198 -24.01 36.04 -8.12
CA PRO A 198 -25.38 35.86 -7.65
C PRO A 198 -26.36 35.30 -8.70
N ALA A 199 -25.96 35.24 -9.98
CA ALA A 199 -26.74 34.53 -11.00
C ALA A 199 -26.87 33.02 -10.69
N TRP A 200 -25.92 32.45 -9.95
CA TRP A 200 -26.01 31.06 -9.49
C TRP A 200 -27.13 30.86 -8.48
N ASP A 201 -27.25 31.72 -7.46
CA ASP A 201 -28.36 31.67 -6.50
C ASP A 201 -29.71 31.87 -7.20
N ARG A 202 -29.76 32.74 -8.23
CA ARG A 202 -30.96 32.93 -9.05
C ARG A 202 -31.31 31.64 -9.80
N LEU A 203 -30.36 31.02 -10.50
CA LEU A 203 -30.57 29.77 -11.25
C LEU A 203 -30.98 28.60 -10.34
N PHE A 204 -30.33 28.42 -9.20
CA PHE A 204 -30.59 27.26 -8.33
C PHE A 204 -31.89 27.41 -7.53
N ARG A 205 -32.34 28.64 -7.25
CA ARG A 205 -33.70 28.90 -6.73
C ARG A 205 -34.79 28.43 -7.69
N MET A 206 -34.51 28.31 -8.99
CA MET A 206 -35.46 27.79 -9.97
C MET A 206 -35.78 26.30 -9.81
N ARG A 207 -35.09 25.56 -8.94
CA ARG A 207 -35.54 24.23 -8.51
C ARG A 207 -36.86 24.27 -7.72
N TYR A 208 -37.28 25.45 -7.25
CA TYR A 208 -38.44 25.64 -6.37
C TYR A 208 -39.41 26.73 -6.87
N GLN A 209 -38.87 27.81 -7.46
CA GLN A 209 -39.62 29.02 -7.83
C GLN A 209 -39.41 29.38 -9.31
N ALA A 210 -40.48 29.53 -10.10
CA ALA A 210 -40.35 29.88 -11.51
C ALA A 210 -39.85 31.32 -11.72
N ASP A 211 -38.84 31.47 -12.58
CA ASP A 211 -38.18 32.74 -12.91
C ASP A 211 -38.02 32.91 -14.44
N SER A 212 -37.66 34.10 -14.90
CA SER A 212 -37.57 34.46 -16.32
C SER A 212 -36.39 33.78 -17.02
N TYR A 213 -36.71 32.96 -18.01
CA TYR A 213 -35.77 32.34 -18.93
C TYR A 213 -34.97 33.37 -19.72
N ASN A 214 -35.63 34.41 -20.24
CA ASN A 214 -34.97 35.40 -21.10
C ASN A 214 -34.00 36.29 -20.31
N GLU A 215 -34.35 36.74 -19.11
CA GLU A 215 -33.41 37.49 -18.27
C GLU A 215 -32.17 36.66 -17.90
N LEU A 216 -32.34 35.38 -17.56
CA LEU A 216 -31.21 34.51 -17.22
C LEU A 216 -30.35 34.16 -18.44
N LYS A 217 -30.96 34.02 -19.61
CA LYS A 217 -30.27 33.87 -20.90
C LYS A 217 -29.37 35.07 -21.19
N GLU A 218 -29.85 36.29 -20.95
CA GLU A 218 -29.08 37.53 -21.09
C GLU A 218 -27.96 37.63 -20.03
N ILE A 219 -28.26 37.34 -18.76
CA ILE A 219 -27.28 37.34 -17.66
C ILE A 219 -26.12 36.39 -17.94
N PHE A 220 -26.40 35.14 -18.36
CA PHE A 220 -25.37 34.15 -18.70
C PHE A 220 -24.78 34.30 -20.12
N GLN A 221 -25.22 35.31 -20.89
CA GLN A 221 -24.73 35.64 -22.24
C GLN A 221 -24.77 34.43 -23.21
N ILE A 222 -25.86 33.66 -23.15
CA ILE A 222 -26.04 32.41 -23.89
C ILE A 222 -26.00 32.66 -25.40
N LYS A 223 -25.06 32.01 -26.09
CA LYS A 223 -24.86 32.16 -27.53
C LYS A 223 -25.87 31.30 -28.31
N ASN A 224 -26.19 31.68 -29.55
CA ASN A 224 -27.18 31.00 -30.38
C ASN A 224 -26.96 29.47 -30.55
N HIS A 225 -25.72 28.98 -30.47
CA HIS A 225 -25.41 27.54 -30.52
C HIS A 225 -25.53 26.82 -29.17
N GLN A 226 -25.52 27.56 -28.06
CA GLN A 226 -25.74 27.06 -26.69
C GLN A 226 -27.23 27.01 -26.32
N GLU A 227 -28.06 27.83 -26.98
CA GLU A 227 -29.51 27.97 -26.73
C GLU A 227 -30.25 26.63 -26.57
N ALA A 228 -30.01 25.68 -27.48
CA ALA A 228 -30.69 24.38 -27.46
C ALA A 228 -30.38 23.56 -26.20
N VAL A 229 -29.14 23.64 -25.70
CA VAL A 229 -28.73 22.99 -24.44
C VAL A 229 -29.26 23.80 -23.25
N PHE A 230 -29.18 25.14 -23.28
CA PHE A 230 -29.69 25.98 -22.19
C PHE A 230 -31.21 25.79 -22.00
N SER A 231 -32.00 25.83 -23.07
CA SER A 231 -33.45 25.61 -23.01
C SER A 231 -33.84 24.22 -22.54
N SER A 232 -33.01 23.18 -22.78
CA SER A 232 -33.36 21.81 -22.39
C SER A 232 -33.26 21.57 -20.88
N LEU A 233 -32.48 22.39 -20.16
CA LEU A 233 -32.32 22.34 -18.70
C LEU A 233 -33.60 22.72 -17.92
N PHE A 234 -34.58 23.35 -18.58
CA PHE A 234 -35.75 23.93 -17.92
C PHE A 234 -37.06 23.16 -18.23
N THR A 235 -38.05 23.32 -17.35
CA THR A 235 -39.42 22.82 -17.52
C THR A 235 -40.46 23.86 -17.09
N THR A 236 -41.67 23.79 -17.63
CA THR A 236 -42.84 24.56 -17.15
C THR A 236 -43.62 23.82 -16.07
N GLU A 237 -43.32 22.54 -15.84
CA GLU A 237 -43.95 21.73 -14.80
C GLU A 237 -43.51 22.22 -13.42
N LYS A 238 -44.48 22.43 -12.52
CA LYS A 238 -44.20 22.88 -11.16
C LYS A 238 -43.62 21.72 -10.34
N PRO A 239 -42.44 21.88 -9.70
CA PRO A 239 -41.88 20.87 -8.81
C PRO A 239 -42.74 20.68 -7.55
N PRO A 240 -42.53 19.58 -6.80
CA PRO A 240 -43.03 19.46 -5.43
C PRO A 240 -42.68 20.70 -4.60
N GLN A 241 -43.48 20.99 -3.57
CA GLN A 241 -43.18 22.08 -2.64
C GLN A 241 -42.35 21.54 -1.47
N PRO A 242 -41.32 22.29 -1.02
CA PRO A 242 -40.63 22.01 0.23
C PRO A 242 -41.61 21.76 1.38
N ASN A 243 -41.39 20.69 2.14
CA ASN A 243 -42.23 20.29 3.26
C ASN A 243 -41.49 20.52 4.58
N ASN A 244 -41.40 21.80 4.97
CA ASN A 244 -40.85 22.23 6.26
C ASN A 244 -41.51 21.43 7.39
N TYR A 245 -40.74 20.87 8.31
CA TYR A 245 -41.30 20.12 9.43
C TYR A 245 -42.18 21.01 10.33
N GLN A 246 -43.28 20.46 10.85
CA GLN A 246 -44.28 21.16 11.68
C GLN A 246 -44.70 20.32 12.90
N GLY A 247 -43.82 19.42 13.36
CA GLY A 247 -44.06 18.55 14.52
C GLY A 247 -43.43 19.07 15.80
N ASP A 248 -44.04 18.71 16.93
CA ASP A 248 -43.52 19.00 18.28
C ASP A 248 -42.23 18.21 18.61
N ASP A 249 -41.98 17.10 17.90
CA ASP A 249 -40.83 16.21 18.08
C ASP A 249 -39.56 16.71 17.34
N VAL A 250 -38.51 15.87 17.32
CA VAL A 250 -37.33 16.07 16.46
C VAL A 250 -37.38 15.08 15.30
N ARG A 251 -37.41 15.57 14.05
CA ARG A 251 -37.23 14.76 12.84
C ARG A 251 -35.75 14.66 12.50
N ILE A 252 -35.31 13.48 12.09
CA ILE A 252 -34.00 13.26 11.47
C ILE A 252 -34.23 12.51 10.14
N SER A 253 -33.72 13.09 9.05
CA SER A 253 -33.83 12.54 7.69
C SER A 253 -32.42 12.31 7.11
N TYR A 254 -32.12 11.05 6.77
CA TYR A 254 -30.87 10.63 6.13
C TYR A 254 -30.96 10.77 4.61
N PHE A 255 -30.08 11.57 4.01
CA PHE A 255 -30.06 11.86 2.57
C PHE A 255 -29.05 11.00 1.78
N GLY A 256 -28.10 10.34 2.45
CA GLY A 256 -27.07 9.48 1.85
C GLY A 256 -25.66 9.81 2.34
N HIS A 257 -24.77 8.81 2.38
CA HIS A 257 -23.40 8.91 2.88
C HIS A 257 -23.35 9.53 4.30
N ALA A 258 -22.82 10.74 4.47
CA ALA A 258 -22.77 11.45 5.76
C ALA A 258 -23.91 12.47 5.95
N CYS A 259 -24.75 12.69 4.93
CA CYS A 259 -25.71 13.79 4.91
C CYS A 259 -26.95 13.49 5.75
N VAL A 260 -27.14 14.27 6.81
CA VAL A 260 -28.23 14.13 7.78
C VAL A 260 -28.89 15.49 8.03
N LEU A 261 -30.19 15.58 7.76
CA LEU A 261 -31.04 16.72 8.07
C LEU A 261 -31.69 16.48 9.45
N ILE A 262 -31.59 17.44 10.37
CA ILE A 262 -32.21 17.44 11.69
C ILE A 262 -33.15 18.65 11.77
N GLU A 263 -34.41 18.43 12.12
CA GLU A 263 -35.45 19.47 12.10
C GLU A 263 -36.33 19.44 13.37
N THR A 264 -36.68 20.64 13.82
CA THR A 264 -37.91 20.88 14.59
C THR A 264 -38.81 21.84 13.78
N GLN A 265 -39.92 22.31 14.35
CA GLN A 265 -40.70 23.40 13.75
C GLN A 265 -39.92 24.76 13.71
N ASP A 266 -38.91 24.91 14.58
CA ASP A 266 -38.23 26.18 14.90
C ASP A 266 -36.73 26.20 14.50
N ILE A 267 -36.16 25.06 14.09
CA ILE A 267 -34.75 24.97 13.63
C ILE A 267 -34.55 23.90 12.55
N THR A 268 -33.71 24.20 11.55
CA THR A 268 -33.26 23.28 10.51
C THR A 268 -31.72 23.20 10.47
N ILE A 269 -31.17 22.00 10.61
CA ILE A 269 -29.73 21.74 10.59
C ILE A 269 -29.40 20.66 9.55
N LEU A 270 -28.45 20.91 8.65
CA LEU A 270 -27.98 19.95 7.65
C LEU A 270 -26.50 19.61 7.89
N CYS A 271 -26.22 18.42 8.43
CA CYS A 271 -24.88 17.88 8.60
C CYS A 271 -24.35 17.31 7.26
N ASP A 272 -23.08 17.58 6.95
CA ASP A 272 -22.32 17.15 5.76
C ASP A 272 -23.12 17.16 4.44
N PRO A 273 -23.42 18.35 3.89
CA PRO A 273 -24.37 18.52 2.78
C PRO A 273 -23.99 17.81 1.46
N LEU A 274 -24.62 16.66 1.23
CA LEU A 274 -24.60 15.88 -0.01
C LEU A 274 -26.04 15.56 -0.44
N ILE A 275 -26.45 16.04 -1.61
CA ILE A 275 -27.84 15.92 -2.07
C ILE A 275 -27.92 15.29 -3.46
N SER A 276 -28.74 14.26 -3.59
CA SER A 276 -28.97 13.54 -4.85
C SER A 276 -29.87 14.31 -5.82
N TYR A 277 -29.73 14.02 -7.11
CA TYR A 277 -30.71 14.43 -8.13
C TYR A 277 -31.90 13.47 -8.16
N GLN A 278 -33.05 13.98 -8.60
CA GLN A 278 -34.23 13.14 -8.80
C GLN A 278 -34.01 12.22 -10.01
N HIS A 279 -34.21 10.92 -9.78
CA HIS A 279 -34.10 9.88 -10.80
C HIS A 279 -35.40 9.06 -10.85
N SER A 280 -35.76 8.55 -12.03
CA SER A 280 -37.04 7.85 -12.26
C SER A 280 -37.00 6.36 -11.90
N THR A 281 -35.81 5.83 -11.61
CA THR A 281 -35.54 4.42 -11.27
C THR A 281 -34.41 4.34 -10.23
N GLY A 282 -34.08 3.15 -9.74
CA GLY A 282 -33.04 2.95 -8.72
C GLY A 282 -33.59 2.95 -7.29
N ILE A 283 -32.75 3.25 -6.31
CA ILE A 283 -33.10 3.17 -4.88
C ILE A 283 -33.87 4.41 -4.39
N PRO A 284 -34.73 4.26 -3.35
CA PRO A 284 -35.30 5.38 -2.60
C PRO A 284 -34.22 6.32 -2.05
N ARG A 285 -34.51 7.63 -2.07
CA ARG A 285 -33.59 8.70 -1.70
C ARG A 285 -34.37 9.96 -1.35
N TYR A 286 -33.71 10.89 -0.66
CA TYR A 286 -34.11 12.30 -0.67
C TYR A 286 -33.26 13.10 -1.66
N THR A 287 -33.83 14.18 -2.19
CA THR A 287 -33.29 15.00 -3.28
C THR A 287 -33.35 16.47 -2.92
N TYR A 288 -32.92 17.35 -3.83
CA TYR A 288 -33.13 18.80 -3.70
C TYR A 288 -34.60 19.18 -3.41
N ALA A 289 -35.59 18.44 -3.94
CA ALA A 289 -37.01 18.76 -3.75
C ALA A 289 -37.52 18.49 -2.33
N ASP A 290 -36.83 17.65 -1.56
CA ASP A 290 -37.22 17.18 -0.23
C ASP A 290 -36.65 18.06 0.90
N LEU A 291 -35.76 18.99 0.57
CA LEU A 291 -35.21 19.97 1.52
C LEU A 291 -36.22 21.07 1.87
N PRO A 292 -36.24 21.55 3.14
CA PRO A 292 -37.05 22.69 3.56
C PRO A 292 -36.67 24.00 2.85
N GLU A 293 -37.51 25.03 2.97
CA GLU A 293 -37.31 26.32 2.28
C GLU A 293 -36.00 27.01 2.68
N VAL A 294 -35.65 26.96 3.97
CA VAL A 294 -34.47 27.55 4.61
C VAL A 294 -33.68 26.44 5.33
N ILE A 295 -32.36 26.61 5.47
CA ILE A 295 -31.51 25.77 6.32
C ILE A 295 -30.77 26.73 7.26
N ASP A 296 -31.11 26.74 8.54
CA ASP A 296 -30.52 27.68 9.50
C ASP A 296 -29.02 27.44 9.68
N TYR A 297 -28.63 26.17 9.79
CA TYR A 297 -27.24 25.75 9.96
C TYR A 297 -26.88 24.61 9.00
N ALA A 298 -25.94 24.85 8.08
CA ALA A 298 -25.18 23.78 7.44
C ALA A 298 -23.93 23.50 8.29
N VAL A 299 -23.69 22.26 8.65
CA VAL A 299 -22.64 21.85 9.58
C VAL A 299 -21.72 20.86 8.88
N ILE A 300 -20.42 21.14 8.82
CA ILE A 300 -19.45 20.31 8.09
C ILE A 300 -18.44 19.71 9.09
N THR A 301 -18.28 18.39 9.07
CA THR A 301 -17.41 17.64 9.99
C THR A 301 -15.94 17.83 9.67
N HIS A 302 -15.52 17.69 8.41
CA HIS A 302 -14.11 17.78 8.03
C HIS A 302 -13.89 18.10 6.55
N ASN A 303 -12.65 18.39 6.17
CA ASN A 303 -12.29 18.89 4.83
C ASN A 303 -11.97 17.79 3.79
N HIS A 304 -12.81 16.75 3.71
CA HIS A 304 -12.74 15.73 2.64
C HIS A 304 -13.80 15.94 1.53
N GLN A 305 -13.60 15.29 0.39
CA GLN A 305 -14.21 15.61 -0.91
C GLN A 305 -15.71 15.29 -0.99
N ASP A 306 -16.12 14.30 -0.22
CA ASP A 306 -17.47 13.75 -0.04
C ASP A 306 -18.25 14.44 1.10
N HIS A 307 -17.59 15.21 1.96
CA HIS A 307 -18.20 16.05 3.00
C HIS A 307 -18.27 17.54 2.57
N VAL A 308 -17.31 18.02 1.75
CA VAL A 308 -17.26 19.39 1.22
C VAL A 308 -17.64 19.44 -0.27
N MET A 309 -18.83 18.95 -0.60
CA MET A 309 -19.30 18.86 -1.99
C MET A 309 -19.75 20.20 -2.57
N PHE A 310 -18.87 20.89 -3.31
CA PHE A 310 -19.20 22.16 -3.99
C PHE A 310 -20.40 22.07 -4.93
N GLU A 311 -20.59 20.93 -5.60
CA GLU A 311 -21.76 20.65 -6.44
C GLU A 311 -23.08 20.79 -5.66
N THR A 312 -23.11 20.35 -4.40
CA THR A 312 -24.26 20.54 -3.49
C THR A 312 -24.26 21.94 -2.88
N LEU A 313 -23.14 22.35 -2.28
CA LEU A 313 -23.04 23.58 -1.49
C LEU A 313 -23.37 24.84 -2.31
N LEU A 314 -22.91 24.95 -3.57
CA LEU A 314 -23.26 26.09 -4.42
C LEU A 314 -24.76 26.13 -4.76
N GLN A 315 -25.41 24.97 -4.87
CA GLN A 315 -26.86 24.90 -5.10
C GLN A 315 -27.67 25.26 -3.85
N LEU A 316 -27.20 24.89 -2.67
CA LEU A 316 -27.85 25.19 -1.39
C LEU A 316 -27.51 26.57 -0.79
N ARG A 317 -26.50 27.27 -1.30
CA ARG A 317 -26.05 28.59 -0.80
C ARG A 317 -27.16 29.62 -0.65
N HIS A 318 -28.20 29.55 -1.47
CA HIS A 318 -29.36 30.45 -1.41
C HIS A 318 -30.40 30.10 -0.32
N LYS A 319 -30.23 28.95 0.37
CA LYS A 319 -31.07 28.44 1.47
C LYS A 319 -30.35 28.48 2.82
N ILE A 320 -29.03 28.27 2.82
CA ILE A 320 -28.22 28.15 4.02
C ILE A 320 -27.95 29.53 4.63
N CYS A 321 -28.41 29.76 5.86
CA CYS A 321 -28.17 31.00 6.59
C CYS A 321 -26.77 31.07 7.22
N ASN A 322 -26.35 29.98 7.88
CA ASN A 322 -25.07 29.87 8.55
C ASN A 322 -24.35 28.59 8.11
N VAL A 323 -23.03 28.65 7.88
CA VAL A 323 -22.20 27.45 7.80
C VAL A 323 -21.31 27.35 9.03
N VAL A 324 -21.24 26.18 9.67
CA VAL A 324 -20.35 25.86 10.78
C VAL A 324 -19.29 24.89 10.31
N VAL A 325 -18.02 25.21 10.59
CA VAL A 325 -16.85 24.40 10.22
C VAL A 325 -15.88 24.29 11.39
N PRO A 326 -15.06 23.23 11.49
CA PRO A 326 -14.05 23.13 12.54
C PRO A 326 -12.92 24.14 12.29
N LYS A 327 -12.24 24.52 13.37
CA LYS A 327 -11.16 25.51 13.35
C LYS A 327 -9.82 24.88 12.93
N GLY A 328 -9.30 25.30 11.76
CA GLY A 328 -8.07 24.76 11.16
C GLY A 328 -6.75 25.37 11.64
N ASN A 329 -5.64 24.70 11.31
CA ASN A 329 -4.26 25.14 11.53
C ASN A 329 -3.88 26.31 10.60
N LYS A 330 -4.25 27.54 11.00
CA LYS A 330 -4.07 28.79 10.25
C LYS A 330 -2.73 28.90 9.50
N GLY A 331 -2.79 28.88 8.17
CA GLY A 331 -1.63 29.05 7.30
C GLY A 331 -0.83 27.77 7.00
N ALA A 332 -1.26 26.60 7.43
CA ALA A 332 -0.63 25.34 7.02
C ALA A 332 -1.07 24.96 5.59
N LEU A 333 -0.12 24.67 4.70
CA LEU A 333 -0.41 24.23 3.32
C LEU A 333 -1.30 22.98 3.26
N ILE A 334 -1.18 22.12 4.27
CA ILE A 334 -1.91 20.85 4.38
C ILE A 334 -3.32 20.99 5.00
N ASP A 335 -3.62 22.13 5.62
CA ASP A 335 -4.85 22.41 6.36
C ASP A 335 -5.34 23.85 6.11
N PRO A 336 -5.73 24.18 4.85
CA PRO A 336 -6.19 25.52 4.49
C PRO A 336 -7.55 25.83 5.15
N SER A 337 -7.75 27.08 5.58
CA SER A 337 -8.96 27.48 6.30
C SER A 337 -10.22 27.27 5.45
N LEU A 338 -11.02 26.27 5.84
CA LEU A 338 -12.29 25.95 5.20
C LEU A 338 -13.27 27.13 5.26
N LYS A 339 -13.15 28.00 6.27
CA LYS A 339 -13.87 29.28 6.34
C LYS A 339 -13.51 30.20 5.18
N LEU A 340 -12.21 30.41 4.90
CA LEU A 340 -11.79 31.24 3.76
C LEU A 340 -12.21 30.61 2.42
N ILE A 341 -12.13 29.29 2.30
CA ILE A 341 -12.61 28.54 1.11
C ILE A 341 -14.10 28.80 0.86
N LEU A 342 -14.95 28.62 1.87
CA LEU A 342 -16.40 28.77 1.73
C LEU A 342 -16.83 30.24 1.52
N SER A 343 -16.20 31.19 2.21
CA SER A 343 -16.40 32.61 1.94
C SER A 343 -15.95 33.02 0.54
N ALA A 344 -14.84 32.45 0.03
CA ALA A 344 -14.33 32.74 -1.32
C ALA A 344 -15.26 32.23 -2.45
N ILE A 345 -16.04 31.17 -2.19
CA ILE A 345 -17.11 30.70 -3.09
C ILE A 345 -18.49 31.32 -2.80
N GLY A 346 -18.57 32.28 -1.87
CA GLY A 346 -19.73 33.18 -1.69
C GLY A 346 -20.62 32.95 -0.47
N PHE A 347 -20.25 32.07 0.47
CA PHE A 347 -21.01 31.96 1.74
C PHE A 347 -20.75 33.17 2.65
N ASN A 348 -21.83 33.90 2.98
CA ASN A 348 -21.73 35.19 3.66
C ASN A 348 -21.55 35.08 5.19
N ASN A 349 -22.05 34.02 5.83
CA ASN A 349 -21.76 33.72 7.23
C ASN A 349 -21.16 32.32 7.37
N VAL A 350 -19.86 32.26 7.69
CA VAL A 350 -19.13 31.02 7.96
C VAL A 350 -18.45 31.14 9.31
N GLN A 351 -18.84 30.27 10.22
CA GLN A 351 -18.44 30.26 11.63
C GLN A 351 -17.41 29.12 11.82
N GLU A 352 -16.25 29.47 12.37
CA GLU A 352 -15.28 28.46 12.85
C GLU A 352 -15.64 28.16 14.31
N ILE A 353 -15.68 26.88 14.67
CA ILE A 353 -15.92 26.40 16.03
C ILE A 353 -14.72 25.55 16.48
N ASP A 354 -14.20 25.81 17.69
CA ASP A 354 -13.09 25.06 18.29
C ASP A 354 -13.55 23.76 18.96
N GLU A 355 -12.62 22.95 19.44
CA GLU A 355 -12.93 21.75 20.21
C GLU A 355 -13.68 22.13 21.53
N LEU A 356 -14.84 21.51 21.76
CA LEU A 356 -15.76 21.76 22.88
C LEU A 356 -16.41 23.16 22.94
N GLU A 357 -16.21 24.02 21.94
CA GLU A 357 -17.05 25.21 21.77
C GLU A 357 -18.49 24.82 21.40
N THR A 358 -19.44 25.70 21.73
CA THR A 358 -20.88 25.45 21.61
C THR A 358 -21.61 26.66 21.04
N ILE A 359 -22.51 26.43 20.08
CA ILE A 359 -23.41 27.43 19.48
C ILE A 359 -24.81 27.20 20.03
N GLU A 360 -25.39 28.22 20.66
CA GLU A 360 -26.80 28.24 21.07
C GLU A 360 -27.72 28.38 19.83
N ILE A 361 -28.81 27.62 19.80
CA ILE A 361 -29.81 27.60 18.72
C ILE A 361 -31.23 27.56 19.32
N ASN A 362 -32.26 27.74 18.48
CA ASN A 362 -33.63 27.41 18.88
C ASN A 362 -33.68 25.94 19.32
N ASP A 363 -34.46 25.64 20.36
CA ASP A 363 -34.60 24.32 20.99
C ASP A 363 -33.34 23.69 21.61
N GLY A 364 -32.16 24.34 21.61
CA GLY A 364 -30.98 23.84 22.33
C GLY A 364 -29.62 24.33 21.82
N PHE A 365 -28.70 23.42 21.52
CA PHE A 365 -27.31 23.75 21.17
C PHE A 365 -26.60 22.74 20.24
N ILE A 366 -25.57 23.23 19.54
CA ILE A 366 -24.60 22.46 18.74
C ILE A 366 -23.23 22.56 19.41
N THR A 367 -22.61 21.44 19.77
CA THR A 367 -21.25 21.38 20.35
C THR A 367 -20.30 20.65 19.41
N SER A 368 -19.12 21.21 19.20
CA SER A 368 -18.02 20.60 18.44
C SER A 368 -17.24 19.63 19.34
N LEU A 369 -16.98 18.41 18.88
CA LEU A 369 -16.21 17.40 19.60
C LEU A 369 -14.89 17.07 18.88
N PRO A 370 -13.77 16.90 19.63
CA PRO A 370 -12.48 16.50 19.07
C PRO A 370 -12.55 15.13 18.41
N VAL A 371 -11.94 15.00 17.21
CA VAL A 371 -11.85 13.74 16.44
C VAL A 371 -10.40 13.39 16.15
N LEU A 372 -10.09 12.10 16.25
CA LEU A 372 -8.75 11.52 16.06
C LEU A 372 -8.73 10.53 14.90
N GLY A 373 -7.52 10.27 14.39
CA GLY A 373 -7.27 9.39 13.25
C GLY A 373 -7.85 9.93 11.94
N GLU A 374 -8.04 9.02 10.98
CA GLU A 374 -8.60 9.22 9.63
C GLU A 374 -7.84 10.22 8.73
N HIS A 375 -7.26 11.31 9.21
CA HIS A 375 -6.45 12.23 8.38
C HIS A 375 -4.99 11.74 8.17
N GLY A 376 -4.76 10.42 8.24
CA GLY A 376 -3.51 9.75 7.90
C GLY A 376 -2.25 10.32 8.58
N ASP A 377 -2.32 10.65 9.86
CA ASP A 377 -1.26 11.27 10.69
C ASP A 377 -0.72 12.62 10.17
N LEU A 378 -1.53 13.39 9.46
CA LEU A 378 -1.22 14.78 9.12
C LEU A 378 -1.69 15.73 10.23
N ASN A 379 -0.99 16.86 10.40
CA ASN A 379 -1.41 17.91 11.33
C ASN A 379 -2.56 18.74 10.71
N ILE A 380 -3.74 18.15 10.67
CA ILE A 380 -4.98 18.77 10.21
C ILE A 380 -5.93 18.92 11.41
N ALA A 381 -6.28 20.16 11.73
CA ALA A 381 -7.21 20.52 12.79
C ALA A 381 -8.64 20.75 12.27
N THR A 382 -8.83 20.95 10.95
CA THR A 382 -10.16 21.10 10.32
C THR A 382 -10.96 19.77 10.26
N LYS A 383 -11.23 19.17 11.43
CA LYS A 383 -12.05 17.97 11.62
C LYS A 383 -12.70 17.96 13.02
N ALA A 384 -14.00 17.72 13.09
CA ALA A 384 -14.76 17.58 14.33
C ALA A 384 -15.99 16.67 14.12
N ALA A 385 -16.46 16.06 15.20
CA ALA A 385 -17.78 15.44 15.30
C ALA A 385 -18.74 16.43 15.94
N TYR A 386 -20.04 16.34 15.65
CA TYR A 386 -21.03 17.26 16.23
C TYR A 386 -22.00 16.58 17.15
N TRP A 387 -22.10 17.13 18.36
CA TRP A 387 -23.08 16.77 19.36
C TRP A 387 -24.20 17.81 19.35
N PHE A 388 -25.40 17.38 19.00
CA PHE A 388 -26.60 18.20 19.04
C PHE A 388 -27.39 17.86 20.29
N ASN A 389 -27.85 18.87 21.02
CA ASN A 389 -28.88 18.73 22.04
C ASN A 389 -30.07 19.60 21.63
N ILE A 390 -31.18 18.98 21.23
CA ILE A 390 -32.34 19.66 20.62
C ILE A 390 -33.62 19.08 21.21
N LYS A 391 -34.50 19.92 21.78
CA LYS A 391 -35.70 19.51 22.55
C LYS A 391 -35.38 18.42 23.59
N GLY A 392 -34.21 18.51 24.22
CA GLY A 392 -33.72 17.54 25.21
C GLY A 392 -33.26 16.19 24.65
N ARG A 393 -33.14 16.04 23.33
CA ARG A 393 -32.59 14.85 22.65
C ARG A 393 -31.17 15.07 22.21
N LYS A 394 -30.32 14.07 22.47
CA LYS A 394 -28.89 14.08 22.21
C LYS A 394 -28.56 13.25 20.97
N ILE A 395 -27.96 13.86 19.98
CA ILE A 395 -27.61 13.24 18.69
C ILE A 395 -26.13 13.49 18.42
N LEU A 396 -25.38 12.45 18.04
CA LEU A 396 -23.98 12.55 17.66
C LEU A 396 -23.81 12.19 16.19
N CYS A 397 -23.36 13.15 15.37
CA CYS A 397 -22.85 12.89 14.03
C CYS A 397 -21.32 12.80 14.11
N ALA A 398 -20.79 11.58 14.11
CA ALA A 398 -19.37 11.33 14.30
C ALA A 398 -18.55 11.39 12.99
N ALA A 399 -19.19 11.37 11.82
CA ALA A 399 -18.57 11.04 10.53
C ALA A 399 -17.59 9.86 10.71
N ASP A 400 -16.43 9.93 10.08
CA ASP A 400 -15.45 8.86 9.99
C ASP A 400 -14.49 8.81 11.19
N SER A 401 -14.99 9.26 12.36
CA SER A 401 -14.28 9.21 13.65
C SER A 401 -13.63 7.86 13.89
N ASN A 402 -12.29 7.87 13.91
CA ASN A 402 -11.48 6.69 14.08
C ASN A 402 -11.06 6.61 15.56
N ASN A 403 -11.72 5.73 16.33
CA ASN A 403 -11.51 5.62 17.78
C ASN A 403 -10.17 4.92 18.12
N ILE A 404 -9.07 5.67 17.94
CA ILE A 404 -7.70 5.24 18.26
C ILE A 404 -7.36 5.39 19.75
N GLU A 405 -8.04 6.30 20.47
CA GLU A 405 -7.84 6.54 21.91
C GLU A 405 -9.20 6.59 22.64
N PRO A 406 -9.68 5.44 23.17
CA PRO A 406 -10.95 5.36 23.89
C PRO A 406 -11.04 6.22 25.16
N ALA A 407 -9.92 6.63 25.77
CA ALA A 407 -9.92 7.50 26.94
C ALA A 407 -10.44 8.91 26.62
N LEU A 408 -10.28 9.40 25.39
CA LEU A 408 -10.87 10.66 24.94
C LEU A 408 -12.39 10.66 25.15
N TYR A 409 -13.05 9.64 24.60
CA TYR A 409 -14.50 9.52 24.62
C TYR A 409 -15.05 9.24 26.02
N ARG A 410 -14.26 8.66 26.92
CA ARG A 410 -14.59 8.58 28.35
C ARG A 410 -14.67 9.96 28.99
N ASN A 411 -13.69 10.82 28.72
CA ASN A 411 -13.70 12.20 29.23
C ASN A 411 -14.88 12.99 28.66
N LEU A 412 -15.21 12.79 27.37
CA LEU A 412 -16.39 13.38 26.73
C LEU A 412 -17.70 12.88 27.36
N HIS A 413 -17.83 11.58 27.64
CA HIS A 413 -19.00 11.03 28.34
C HIS A 413 -19.18 11.60 29.75
N CYS A 414 -18.09 11.82 30.49
CA CYS A 414 -18.15 12.49 31.80
C CYS A 414 -18.66 13.94 31.74
N LEU A 415 -18.62 14.60 30.57
CA LEU A 415 -19.15 15.96 30.35
C LEU A 415 -20.57 15.96 29.75
N LEU A 416 -20.85 15.02 28.84
CA LEU A 416 -22.03 15.03 27.97
C LEU A 416 -23.10 13.99 28.38
N GLY A 417 -22.70 12.94 29.11
CA GLY A 417 -23.54 11.81 29.53
C GLY A 417 -24.01 10.91 28.39
N ASP A 418 -25.01 10.07 28.67
CA ASP A 418 -25.56 9.11 27.71
C ASP A 418 -26.31 9.78 26.55
N LEU A 419 -26.43 9.07 25.42
CA LEU A 419 -26.85 9.56 24.11
C LEU A 419 -28.20 8.96 23.65
N ASP A 420 -28.99 9.66 22.82
CA ASP A 420 -30.18 9.05 22.18
C ASP A 420 -29.79 8.34 20.87
N VAL A 421 -29.12 9.06 19.96
CA VAL A 421 -28.77 8.56 18.60
C VAL A 421 -27.31 8.82 18.26
N MET A 422 -26.61 7.79 17.77
CA MET A 422 -25.25 7.87 17.22
C MET A 422 -25.26 7.57 15.72
N PHE A 423 -24.68 8.46 14.90
CA PHE A 423 -24.31 8.20 13.52
C PHE A 423 -22.79 8.04 13.42
N ILE A 424 -22.30 6.94 12.83
CA ILE A 424 -20.87 6.61 12.81
C ILE A 424 -20.41 6.04 11.46
N GLY A 425 -19.30 6.58 10.94
CA GLY A 425 -18.62 6.15 9.73
C GLY A 425 -17.75 4.91 9.95
N MET A 426 -17.83 3.95 9.03
CA MET A 426 -17.12 2.66 9.10
C MET A 426 -16.42 2.26 7.79
N GLU A 427 -15.95 3.23 7.00
CA GLU A 427 -14.99 2.97 5.90
C GLU A 427 -13.60 2.65 6.48
N CYS A 428 -13.48 1.48 7.12
CA CYS A 428 -12.29 1.04 7.82
C CYS A 428 -11.14 0.58 6.90
N ASP A 429 -11.31 0.68 5.57
CA ASP A 429 -10.32 0.29 4.54
C ASP A 429 -9.91 1.48 3.63
N GLY A 430 -10.28 2.73 3.96
CA GLY A 430 -10.08 3.92 3.14
C GLY A 430 -8.63 4.27 2.76
N ALA A 431 -8.47 5.19 1.81
CA ALA A 431 -7.28 5.30 0.95
C ALA A 431 -5.94 5.58 1.70
N PRO A 432 -4.76 5.28 1.11
CA PRO A 432 -3.50 5.82 1.61
C PRO A 432 -3.51 7.36 1.54
N TYR A 433 -3.07 8.06 2.58
CA TYR A 433 -3.22 9.53 2.68
C TYR A 433 -2.64 10.30 1.49
N THR A 434 -1.60 9.78 0.85
CA THR A 434 -0.98 10.37 -0.36
C THR A 434 -1.85 10.32 -1.60
N TRP A 435 -3.02 9.64 -1.57
CA TRP A 435 -4.01 9.70 -2.64
C TRP A 435 -4.73 11.05 -2.64
N ALA A 436 -5.26 11.47 -1.50
CA ALA A 436 -5.85 12.80 -1.33
C ALA A 436 -4.76 13.88 -1.29
N TYR A 437 -3.85 13.77 -0.31
CA TYR A 437 -2.93 14.83 0.08
C TYR A 437 -1.59 14.85 -0.67
N GLY A 438 -1.29 13.83 -1.49
CA GLY A 438 0.06 13.63 -2.02
C GLY A 438 0.61 14.75 -2.90
N SER A 439 -0.28 15.55 -3.52
CA SER A 439 0.10 16.72 -4.33
C SER A 439 0.61 17.89 -3.49
N LEU A 440 0.30 17.94 -2.19
CA LEU A 440 0.72 19.01 -1.26
C LEU A 440 2.07 18.73 -0.60
N LEU A 441 2.75 17.64 -0.99
CA LEU A 441 3.96 17.15 -0.35
C LEU A 441 5.18 17.37 -1.24
N THR A 442 5.95 18.42 -0.95
CA THR A 442 7.25 18.75 -1.59
C THR A 442 8.26 17.59 -1.59
N LYS A 443 8.11 16.63 -0.66
CA LYS A 443 9.02 15.49 -0.45
C LYS A 443 8.31 14.18 -0.80
N THR A 444 8.88 13.44 -1.75
CA THR A 444 8.32 12.15 -2.21
C THR A 444 8.23 11.12 -1.08
N VAL A 445 7.00 10.82 -0.65
CA VAL A 445 6.70 9.79 0.35
C VAL A 445 6.90 8.40 -0.25
N PRO A 446 7.79 7.53 0.29
CA PRO A 446 7.94 6.17 -0.22
C PRO A 446 6.63 5.38 -0.10
N ARG A 447 6.27 4.56 -1.10
CA ARG A 447 4.98 3.83 -1.14
C ARG A 447 4.65 3.04 0.13
N LYS A 448 5.67 2.50 0.80
CA LYS A 448 5.54 1.79 2.09
C LYS A 448 5.17 2.71 3.25
N MET A 449 5.59 3.98 3.22
CA MET A 449 5.18 5.00 4.19
C MET A 449 3.73 5.43 4.00
N ALA A 450 3.30 5.63 2.75
CA ALA A 450 1.90 5.90 2.41
C ALA A 450 0.99 4.74 2.84
N GLN A 451 1.39 3.49 2.61
CA GLN A 451 0.57 2.31 2.88
C GLN A 451 0.40 1.95 4.38
N THR A 452 1.03 2.67 5.32
CA THR A 452 0.71 2.55 6.77
C THR A 452 0.01 3.80 7.32
N ARG A 453 -0.28 4.80 6.49
CA ARG A 453 -0.90 6.08 6.88
C ARG A 453 -2.15 6.24 6.03
N ARG A 454 -3.31 5.95 6.59
CA ARG A 454 -4.54 5.75 5.82
C ARG A 454 -5.65 6.69 6.27
N LEU A 455 -6.64 6.79 5.40
CA LEU A 455 -7.91 7.45 5.61
C LEU A 455 -8.95 6.42 6.03
N ASP A 456 -8.65 5.64 7.08
CA ASP A 456 -9.58 4.66 7.65
C ASP A 456 -10.46 5.30 8.73
N GLY A 457 -11.76 5.00 8.70
CA GLY A 457 -12.69 5.23 9.80
C GLY A 457 -12.64 4.13 10.87
N SER A 458 -13.72 3.96 11.63
CA SER A 458 -13.79 2.95 12.69
C SER A 458 -14.07 1.53 12.17
N ASP A 459 -13.28 0.54 12.65
CA ASP A 459 -13.63 -0.89 12.57
C ASP A 459 -14.68 -1.26 13.65
N ALA A 460 -15.18 -2.51 13.64
CA ALA A 460 -16.26 -2.92 14.55
C ALA A 460 -15.91 -2.71 16.03
N ARG A 461 -14.65 -2.98 16.40
CA ARG A 461 -14.16 -2.84 17.79
C ARG A 461 -13.98 -1.37 18.15
N LYS A 462 -13.40 -0.55 17.27
CA LYS A 462 -13.27 0.91 17.46
C LYS A 462 -14.65 1.57 17.63
N ALA A 463 -15.61 1.20 16.78
CA ALA A 463 -16.98 1.71 16.83
C ALA A 463 -17.74 1.21 18.08
N PHE A 464 -17.67 -0.07 18.42
CA PHE A 464 -18.37 -0.60 19.59
C PHE A 464 -17.81 -0.03 20.91
N ASN A 465 -16.53 0.34 20.96
CA ASN A 465 -15.96 1.10 22.07
C ASN A 465 -16.61 2.49 22.26
N LEU A 466 -17.08 3.14 21.19
CA LEU A 466 -17.86 4.39 21.29
C LEU A 466 -19.27 4.13 21.79
N VAL A 467 -19.93 3.09 21.27
CA VAL A 467 -21.26 2.64 21.70
C VAL A 467 -21.27 2.35 23.21
N ASN A 468 -20.33 1.53 23.71
CA ASN A 468 -20.19 1.23 25.13
C ASN A 468 -19.87 2.45 26.01
N GLN A 469 -19.33 3.52 25.43
CA GLN A 469 -18.91 4.70 26.19
C GLN A 469 -20.00 5.78 26.24
N PHE A 470 -20.93 5.84 25.28
CA PHE A 470 -22.03 6.80 25.27
C PHE A 470 -23.43 6.19 25.49
N ASN A 471 -23.54 4.86 25.63
CA ASN A 471 -24.79 4.11 25.87
C ASN A 471 -25.97 4.56 24.97
N PRO A 472 -25.79 4.69 23.63
CA PRO A 472 -26.84 5.19 22.74
C PRO A 472 -28.04 4.23 22.69
N GLN A 473 -29.24 4.78 22.61
CA GLN A 473 -30.46 4.00 22.36
C GLN A 473 -30.51 3.48 20.91
N GLN A 474 -29.94 4.25 19.97
CA GLN A 474 -29.94 3.96 18.53
C GLN A 474 -28.55 4.22 17.92
N VAL A 475 -28.06 3.29 17.09
CA VAL A 475 -26.76 3.34 16.41
C VAL A 475 -26.92 3.10 14.91
N TYR A 476 -26.63 4.13 14.13
CA TYR A 476 -26.70 4.09 12.67
C TYR A 476 -25.30 4.14 12.06
N VAL A 477 -24.96 3.10 11.29
CA VAL A 477 -23.75 3.15 10.46
C VAL A 477 -24.08 3.95 9.20
N TYR A 478 -23.30 5.00 8.96
CA TYR A 478 -23.41 5.89 7.80
C TYR A 478 -22.02 6.19 7.21
N ALA A 479 -21.87 7.23 6.39
CA ALA A 479 -20.63 7.66 5.72
C ALA A 479 -19.95 6.56 4.86
N MET A 480 -20.65 5.47 4.55
CA MET A 480 -20.06 4.30 3.89
C MET A 480 -19.76 4.51 2.39
N GLY A 481 -20.20 5.62 1.78
CA GLY A 481 -19.99 5.91 0.35
C GLY A 481 -20.65 4.93 -0.63
N GLN A 482 -21.77 4.30 -0.24
CA GLN A 482 -22.44 3.21 -0.99
C GLN A 482 -23.41 3.71 -2.05
N GLU A 483 -23.91 4.92 -1.87
CA GLU A 483 -24.93 5.54 -2.69
C GLU A 483 -24.46 5.68 -4.16
N PRO A 484 -25.21 5.16 -5.15
CA PRO A 484 -24.80 5.19 -6.56
C PRO A 484 -24.43 6.61 -7.06
N TRP A 485 -25.14 7.61 -6.55
CA TRP A 485 -24.91 9.02 -6.88
C TRP A 485 -23.66 9.65 -6.25
N LEU A 486 -22.90 8.95 -5.40
CA LEU A 486 -21.61 9.42 -4.85
C LEU A 486 -20.39 8.69 -5.46
N THR A 487 -20.58 7.56 -6.13
CA THR A 487 -19.51 6.74 -6.74
C THR A 487 -18.53 7.50 -7.66
N TYR A 488 -18.93 8.67 -8.15
CA TYR A 488 -18.12 9.57 -8.97
C TYR A 488 -17.02 10.34 -8.20
N ILE A 489 -17.15 10.46 -6.87
CA ILE A 489 -16.13 11.00 -5.95
C ILE A 489 -15.35 9.87 -5.30
N THR A 490 -16.02 8.85 -4.77
CA THR A 490 -15.38 7.81 -3.96
C THR A 490 -14.78 6.66 -4.77
N SER A 491 -15.35 6.36 -5.95
CA SER A 491 -15.12 5.13 -6.74
C SER A 491 -15.42 3.79 -6.02
N ILE A 492 -15.98 3.86 -4.82
CA ILE A 492 -16.32 2.70 -3.97
C ILE A 492 -17.43 1.87 -4.63
N ASN A 493 -17.24 0.54 -4.63
CA ASN A 493 -18.22 -0.47 -5.01
C ASN A 493 -17.98 -1.71 -4.14
N TYR A 494 -18.72 -1.85 -3.03
CA TYR A 494 -18.55 -3.01 -2.13
C TYR A 494 -19.25 -4.27 -2.65
N THR A 495 -18.78 -5.40 -2.10
CA THR A 495 -19.45 -6.70 -2.06
C THR A 495 -19.68 -7.10 -0.59
N ASP A 496 -20.46 -8.16 -0.33
CA ASP A 496 -20.63 -8.69 1.03
C ASP A 496 -19.30 -9.15 1.68
N ASP A 497 -18.31 -9.54 0.85
CA ASP A 497 -16.94 -9.88 1.28
C ASP A 497 -16.06 -8.67 1.62
N SER A 498 -16.53 -7.43 1.38
CA SER A 498 -15.73 -6.22 1.60
C SER A 498 -15.61 -5.92 3.09
N ARG A 499 -14.39 -5.68 3.58
CA ARG A 499 -14.12 -5.49 5.02
C ARG A 499 -15.00 -4.41 5.68
N PRO A 500 -15.27 -3.24 5.08
CA PRO A 500 -16.20 -2.26 5.65
C PRO A 500 -17.63 -2.80 5.84
N ILE A 501 -18.12 -3.65 4.93
CA ILE A 501 -19.42 -4.34 5.07
C ILE A 501 -19.37 -5.36 6.22
N ILE A 502 -18.32 -6.17 6.28
CA ILE A 502 -18.12 -7.19 7.32
C ILE A 502 -18.03 -6.55 8.72
N GLU A 503 -17.24 -5.47 8.88
CA GLU A 503 -17.08 -4.79 10.16
C GLU A 503 -18.36 -4.05 10.60
N SER A 504 -19.06 -3.40 9.68
CA SER A 504 -20.34 -2.74 10.02
C SER A 504 -21.49 -3.73 10.25
N ASN A 505 -21.49 -4.90 9.62
CA ASN A 505 -22.40 -6.02 9.98
C ASN A 505 -22.18 -6.42 11.45
N LYS A 506 -20.92 -6.66 11.86
CA LYS A 506 -20.57 -7.03 13.25
C LYS A 506 -21.04 -6.00 14.26
N LEU A 507 -20.83 -4.69 14.01
CA LEU A 507 -21.30 -3.65 14.93
C LEU A 507 -22.84 -3.69 15.07
N VAL A 508 -23.55 -3.82 13.95
CA VAL A 508 -25.01 -3.86 13.94
C VAL A 508 -25.52 -5.09 14.71
N GLU A 509 -24.93 -6.26 14.52
CA GLU A 509 -25.24 -7.49 15.26
C GLU A 509 -24.94 -7.32 16.76
N GLN A 510 -23.75 -6.85 17.13
CA GLN A 510 -23.32 -6.68 18.52
C GLN A 510 -24.16 -5.63 19.28
N CYS A 511 -24.62 -4.57 18.60
CA CYS A 511 -25.57 -3.62 19.18
C CYS A 511 -26.93 -4.29 19.49
N LYS A 512 -27.44 -5.14 18.59
CA LYS A 512 -28.71 -5.88 18.77
C LYS A 512 -28.63 -6.87 19.92
N GLU A 513 -27.51 -7.57 20.09
CA GLU A 513 -27.26 -8.44 21.24
C GLU A 513 -27.30 -7.68 22.58
N ASN A 514 -26.93 -6.39 22.58
CA ASN A 514 -26.99 -5.50 23.73
C ASN A 514 -28.32 -4.71 23.83
N ASN A 515 -29.34 -5.05 23.04
CA ASN A 515 -30.66 -4.41 22.97
C ASN A 515 -30.66 -2.96 22.47
N ILE A 516 -29.60 -2.53 21.79
CA ILE A 516 -29.48 -1.23 21.13
C ILE A 516 -30.08 -1.33 19.71
N HIS A 517 -30.92 -0.38 19.31
CA HIS A 517 -31.46 -0.36 17.95
C HIS A 517 -30.34 -0.03 16.95
N SER A 518 -30.15 -0.84 15.91
CA SER A 518 -29.04 -0.62 14.97
C SER A 518 -29.31 -1.05 13.52
N GLU A 519 -28.75 -0.27 12.60
CA GLU A 519 -28.93 -0.41 11.16
C GLU A 519 -27.75 0.23 10.42
N ARG A 520 -27.33 -0.33 9.27
CA ARG A 520 -26.47 0.38 8.31
C ARG A 520 -27.39 1.06 7.31
N LEU A 521 -27.30 2.38 7.22
CA LEU A 521 -28.15 3.19 6.37
C LEU A 521 -27.72 3.09 4.90
N TYR A 522 -28.70 3.16 4.00
CA TYR A 522 -28.52 3.11 2.55
C TYR A 522 -29.76 3.71 1.88
N GLY A 523 -29.57 4.65 0.95
CA GLY A 523 -30.69 5.34 0.31
C GLY A 523 -31.24 6.50 1.16
N CYS A 524 -32.45 6.36 1.69
CA CYS A 524 -33.07 7.34 2.61
C CYS A 524 -33.67 6.67 3.85
N LYS A 525 -33.68 7.42 4.98
CA LYS A 525 -34.30 7.01 6.24
C LYS A 525 -34.94 8.22 6.92
N GLU A 526 -36.10 8.02 7.54
CA GLU A 526 -36.68 8.96 8.51
C GLU A 526 -36.63 8.32 9.91
N ILE A 527 -36.27 9.12 10.91
CA ILE A 527 -36.24 8.78 12.33
C ILE A 527 -36.95 9.93 13.07
N ILE A 528 -37.89 9.61 13.95
CA ILE A 528 -38.59 10.60 14.79
C ILE A 528 -38.23 10.34 16.26
N LEU A 529 -37.75 11.36 16.95
CA LEU A 529 -37.46 11.31 18.39
C LEU A 529 -38.48 12.14 19.14
N ALA A 530 -39.33 11.47 19.94
CA ALA A 530 -40.34 12.12 20.77
C ALA A 530 -39.72 13.19 21.68
N ALA A 531 -40.30 14.39 21.75
CA ALA A 531 -39.73 15.51 22.50
C ALA A 531 -39.37 15.14 23.96
N GLY A 532 -38.20 15.59 24.43
CA GLY A 532 -37.72 15.33 25.79
C GLY A 532 -38.43 16.19 26.83
N SER A 533 -38.53 15.70 28.06
CA SER A 533 -39.00 16.51 29.19
C SER A 533 -37.91 17.52 29.57
N ASN A 534 -38.17 18.81 29.34
CA ASN A 534 -37.24 19.91 29.65
C ASN A 534 -36.67 19.81 31.07
N THR A 535 -35.38 19.49 31.14
CA THR A 535 -34.53 19.56 32.33
C THR A 535 -33.41 20.55 32.06
N ASN A 536 -33.09 21.38 33.06
CA ASN A 536 -32.55 22.72 32.83
C ASN A 536 -31.16 22.79 32.16
N LEU A 537 -30.95 23.91 31.48
CA LEU A 537 -29.68 24.38 30.95
C LEU A 537 -28.62 24.65 32.05
N PHE A 538 -27.38 24.81 31.59
CA PHE A 538 -26.16 25.23 32.31
C PHE A 538 -25.45 24.22 33.21
N ILE A 539 -24.16 24.01 32.89
CA ILE A 539 -23.14 23.47 33.79
C ILE A 539 -22.40 24.66 34.40
N GLU A 540 -22.56 24.90 35.70
CA GLU A 540 -21.74 25.90 36.40
C GLU A 540 -20.35 25.33 36.74
N SER A 541 -19.31 26.10 36.41
CA SER A 541 -17.92 25.77 36.66
C SER A 541 -17.63 25.68 38.17
N SER A 542 -17.41 24.47 38.68
CA SER A 542 -17.32 24.21 40.13
C SER A 542 -16.16 23.28 40.51
N ILE A 543 -14.94 23.57 40.00
CA ILE A 543 -13.71 22.96 40.52
C ILE A 543 -13.38 23.60 41.88
N SER A 544 -14.02 23.12 42.95
CA SER A 544 -13.67 23.44 44.33
C SER A 544 -12.81 22.34 44.95
N ASN A 545 -11.63 22.68 45.46
CA ASN A 545 -10.76 21.75 46.18
C ASN A 545 -11.48 21.10 47.37
N ASN A 546 -11.27 19.81 47.57
CA ASN A 546 -11.28 19.23 48.91
C ASN A 546 -10.32 18.05 49.03
N GLN A 547 -9.67 17.96 50.19
CA GLN A 547 -8.69 16.92 50.53
C GLN A 547 -9.30 15.90 51.48
N ASN A 548 -8.61 14.77 51.63
CA ASN A 548 -8.76 13.77 52.68
C ASN A 548 -10.03 12.91 52.65
N HIS A 549 -9.84 11.61 52.41
CA HIS A 549 -9.79 10.68 53.54
C HIS A 549 -8.97 9.42 53.23
N GLN A 550 -8.18 8.95 54.20
CA GLN A 550 -7.50 7.65 54.16
C GLN A 550 -8.25 6.64 55.04
N ASN A 551 -8.34 5.38 54.62
CA ASN A 551 -7.66 4.23 55.25
C ASN A 551 -8.20 2.86 54.81
N HIS A 552 -7.26 1.96 54.42
CA HIS A 552 -7.16 0.51 54.75
C HIS A 552 -8.40 -0.41 54.74
N GLN A 553 -8.36 -1.67 54.30
CA GLN A 553 -7.31 -2.70 54.10
C GLN A 553 -7.85 -3.72 53.05
N GLN A 554 -7.17 -4.65 52.37
CA GLN A 554 -5.77 -5.02 52.06
C GLN A 554 -5.79 -6.52 51.64
N SER A 555 -5.49 -6.89 50.38
CA SER A 555 -5.00 -8.26 50.06
C SER A 555 -4.34 -8.40 48.67
N SER A 556 -3.27 -9.21 48.62
CA SER A 556 -2.68 -9.89 47.44
C SER A 556 -2.30 -9.08 46.19
N ILE A 557 -1.02 -8.70 46.18
CA ILE A 557 -0.13 -8.41 45.04
C ILE A 557 -0.24 -9.43 43.89
N ILE A 558 -0.16 -8.96 42.64
CA ILE A 558 0.69 -9.47 41.54
C ILE A 558 1.13 -8.24 40.72
N LEU A 559 2.30 -8.29 40.07
CA LEU A 559 2.85 -7.15 39.31
C LEU A 559 2.38 -7.16 37.85
N ASP A 560 2.02 -5.98 37.33
CA ASP A 560 2.00 -5.75 35.89
C ASP A 560 3.42 -5.77 35.33
N THR A 561 3.60 -6.42 34.18
CA THR A 561 4.81 -6.33 33.37
C THR A 561 4.47 -5.75 32.01
N GLU A 562 5.15 -4.67 31.64
CA GLU A 562 5.07 -4.03 30.34
C GLU A 562 5.36 -5.05 29.22
N VAL A 563 4.56 -5.04 28.15
CA VAL A 563 4.81 -5.87 26.96
C VAL A 563 5.45 -4.99 25.89
N GLU A 564 6.78 -4.94 25.89
CA GLU A 564 7.54 -4.42 24.75
C GLU A 564 7.27 -5.26 23.49
N GLU A 565 6.77 -4.64 22.42
CA GLU A 565 6.82 -5.28 21.10
C GLU A 565 8.27 -5.36 20.62
N LYS A 566 8.87 -6.56 20.74
CA LYS A 566 10.27 -6.78 20.40
C LYS A 566 10.56 -6.56 18.91
N ILE A 567 11.18 -5.43 18.61
CA ILE A 567 11.66 -5.08 17.27
C ILE A 567 12.68 -6.11 16.81
N LYS A 568 12.36 -6.81 15.72
CA LYS A 568 13.23 -7.80 15.08
C LYS A 568 14.56 -7.16 14.61
N PRO A 569 15.73 -7.74 14.93
CA PRO A 569 17.02 -7.33 14.36
C PRO A 569 17.01 -7.23 12.82
N ILE A 570 17.86 -6.38 12.26
CA ILE A 570 17.81 -6.02 10.83
C ILE A 570 17.84 -7.23 9.89
N ASN A 571 18.70 -8.21 10.21
CA ASN A 571 18.85 -9.44 9.46
C ASN A 571 17.54 -10.24 9.37
N GLU A 572 16.68 -10.14 10.37
CA GLU A 572 15.48 -10.95 10.46
C GLU A 572 14.34 -10.40 9.60
N LEU A 573 14.12 -9.09 9.68
CA LEU A 573 13.31 -8.37 8.70
C LEU A 573 13.78 -8.71 7.28
N LEU A 574 15.09 -8.56 7.07
CA LEU A 574 15.75 -8.80 5.79
C LEU A 574 15.71 -10.27 5.35
N LYS A 575 15.20 -11.19 6.18
CA LYS A 575 15.05 -12.61 5.90
C LYS A 575 13.60 -12.99 5.63
N GLU A 576 12.71 -12.57 6.53
CA GLU A 576 11.27 -12.71 6.39
C GLU A 576 10.78 -12.16 5.04
N LEU A 577 11.39 -11.08 4.57
CA LEU A 577 11.13 -10.45 3.28
C LEU A 577 11.24 -11.40 2.08
N SER A 578 12.29 -12.21 1.99
CA SER A 578 12.89 -12.79 0.69
C SER A 578 12.37 -14.28 0.83
N ASP A 579 12.25 -14.82 2.05
CA ASP A 579 11.40 -15.98 2.25
C ASP A 579 9.92 -15.69 1.83
N LYS A 580 9.47 -14.42 1.77
CA LYS A 580 8.21 -13.96 1.12
C LYS A 580 8.40 -13.40 -0.33
N ASP A 581 9.58 -13.59 -0.93
CA ASP A 581 10.05 -13.19 -2.27
C ASP A 581 9.99 -11.67 -2.61
N ILE A 582 10.15 -10.81 -1.60
CA ILE A 582 10.03 -9.34 -1.65
C ILE A 582 11.35 -8.67 -2.04
N LYS A 583 11.68 -8.74 -3.33
CA LYS A 583 12.87 -8.15 -3.97
C LYS A 583 13.02 -6.65 -3.61
N LEU A 584 14.14 -6.22 -3.01
CA LEU A 584 14.51 -4.80 -2.89
C LEU A 584 15.77 -4.49 -3.70
N TRP A 585 15.86 -3.27 -4.24
CA TRP A 585 17.06 -2.72 -4.85
C TRP A 585 17.11 -1.20 -4.68
N VAL A 586 18.29 -0.61 -4.83
CA VAL A 586 18.47 0.84 -4.99
C VAL A 586 18.58 1.12 -6.49
N GLU A 587 18.05 2.27 -6.90
CA GLU A 587 18.05 2.74 -8.28
C GLU A 587 18.92 4.00 -8.38
N ASP A 588 20.21 3.80 -8.63
CA ASP A 588 21.22 4.87 -8.73
C ASP A 588 21.13 5.59 -10.08
N LYS A 589 20.76 6.88 -10.07
CA LYS A 589 20.88 7.76 -11.23
C LYS A 589 22.33 8.24 -11.37
N GLN A 590 23.00 7.83 -12.43
CA GLN A 590 24.33 8.39 -12.74
C GLN A 590 24.20 9.90 -13.05
N ASN A 591 25.10 10.70 -12.47
CA ASN A 591 25.20 12.17 -12.58
C ASN A 591 24.09 13.04 -11.94
N THR A 592 23.48 12.61 -10.83
CA THR A 592 22.70 13.53 -9.95
C THR A 592 22.94 13.27 -8.46
N SER A 593 23.06 14.31 -7.65
CA SER A 593 23.23 14.25 -6.18
C SER A 593 21.90 14.06 -5.42
N GLU A 594 21.03 13.15 -5.91
CA GLU A 594 19.79 12.78 -5.20
C GLU A 594 20.03 11.69 -4.15
N GLU A 595 19.14 11.63 -3.15
CA GLU A 595 19.07 10.49 -2.21
C GLU A 595 18.65 9.19 -2.94
N PRO A 596 19.30 8.04 -2.67
CA PRO A 596 19.05 6.77 -3.37
C PRO A 596 17.67 6.17 -3.10
N LYS A 597 16.97 5.80 -4.17
CA LYS A 597 15.58 5.35 -4.11
C LYS A 597 15.46 3.83 -3.96
N LEU A 598 15.14 3.40 -2.74
CA LEU A 598 14.86 2.00 -2.36
C LEU A 598 13.56 1.49 -3.02
N LYS A 599 13.69 0.83 -4.18
CA LYS A 599 12.62 0.15 -4.89
C LYS A 599 12.28 -1.21 -4.26
N CYS A 600 11.09 -1.73 -4.60
CA CYS A 600 10.53 -2.95 -4.04
C CYS A 600 9.61 -3.65 -5.04
N ASN A 601 9.78 -4.96 -5.22
CA ASN A 601 8.86 -5.86 -5.91
C ASN A 601 8.44 -6.96 -4.93
N ALA A 602 7.22 -7.50 -5.05
CA ALA A 602 6.67 -8.49 -4.14
C ALA A 602 5.58 -9.33 -4.81
N PRO A 603 5.44 -10.63 -4.49
CA PRO A 603 4.24 -11.38 -4.84
C PRO A 603 2.99 -10.78 -4.16
N LYS A 604 1.82 -10.99 -4.76
CA LYS A 604 0.54 -10.46 -4.26
C LYS A 604 0.30 -10.95 -2.83
N GLY A 605 0.15 -10.04 -1.88
CA GLY A 605 -0.01 -10.34 -0.45
C GLY A 605 1.28 -10.50 0.37
N GLY A 606 2.47 -10.59 -0.24
CA GLY A 606 3.72 -10.83 0.50
C GLY A 606 4.10 -9.70 1.47
N LEU A 607 3.94 -8.44 1.06
CA LEU A 607 4.19 -7.25 1.89
C LEU A 607 3.05 -7.04 2.92
N THR A 608 3.10 -7.73 4.06
CA THR A 608 2.18 -7.48 5.20
C THR A 608 2.43 -6.09 5.83
N PRO A 609 1.52 -5.56 6.67
CA PRO A 609 1.69 -4.25 7.31
C PRO A 609 2.97 -4.15 8.16
N GLU A 610 3.26 -5.15 8.99
CA GLU A 610 4.46 -5.21 9.86
C GLU A 610 5.73 -5.18 9.02
N ILE A 611 5.75 -5.95 7.93
CA ILE A 611 6.86 -5.98 6.97
C ILE A 611 7.05 -4.61 6.31
N LYS A 612 5.96 -3.95 5.87
CA LYS A 612 6.06 -2.60 5.30
C LYS A 612 6.59 -1.59 6.33
N ALA A 613 6.09 -1.66 7.57
CA ALA A 613 6.51 -0.81 8.67
C ALA A 613 7.99 -1.00 9.01
N GLN A 614 8.46 -2.24 9.13
CA GLN A 614 9.86 -2.54 9.43
C GLN A 614 10.81 -2.11 8.29
N ILE A 615 10.48 -2.31 7.00
CA ILE A 615 11.32 -1.76 5.89
C ILE A 615 11.32 -0.22 5.89
N LYS A 616 10.19 0.40 6.26
CA LYS A 616 10.04 1.86 6.37
C LYS A 616 10.92 2.41 7.49
N GLN A 617 10.83 1.82 8.67
CA GLN A 617 11.55 2.20 9.89
C GLN A 617 13.06 1.99 9.73
N ARG A 618 13.47 0.90 9.08
CA ARG A 618 14.87 0.56 8.82
C ARG A 618 15.38 1.03 7.45
N LYS A 619 14.68 1.96 6.77
CA LYS A 619 15.04 2.45 5.41
C LYS A 619 16.52 2.79 5.31
N SER A 620 17.04 3.56 6.26
CA SER A 620 18.42 4.05 6.26
C SER A 620 19.45 2.92 6.31
N GLU A 621 19.30 1.96 7.23
CA GLU A 621 20.20 0.79 7.31
C GLU A 621 20.08 -0.10 6.06
N ILE A 622 18.87 -0.28 5.52
CA ILE A 622 18.62 -1.10 4.32
C ILE A 622 19.22 -0.45 3.07
N VAL A 623 19.16 0.89 2.97
CA VAL A 623 19.77 1.70 1.92
C VAL A 623 21.29 1.73 2.04
N GLN A 624 21.83 1.97 3.24
CA GLN A 624 23.27 1.92 3.54
C GLN A 624 23.88 0.62 3.00
N PHE A 625 23.28 -0.49 3.42
CA PHE A 625 23.70 -1.84 3.01
C PHE A 625 23.51 -2.06 1.49
N LEU A 626 22.46 -1.51 0.89
CA LEU A 626 22.29 -1.52 -0.57
C LEU A 626 23.36 -0.68 -1.30
N HIS A 627 23.93 0.34 -0.66
CA HIS A 627 25.04 1.14 -1.18
C HIS A 627 26.39 0.48 -1.04
N ASP A 628 26.65 -0.22 0.06
CA ASP A 628 27.80 -1.13 0.20
C ASP A 628 27.77 -2.29 -0.84
N ARG A 629 26.68 -2.36 -1.62
CA ARG A 629 26.43 -3.31 -2.71
C ARG A 629 26.35 -2.66 -4.11
N THR A 630 26.42 -1.33 -4.25
CA THR A 630 26.50 -0.62 -5.56
C THR A 630 27.71 0.32 -5.68
N ASN A 631 27.98 1.14 -4.66
CA ASN A 631 29.17 1.97 -4.58
C ASN A 631 30.31 1.24 -3.88
N GLY A 632 31.54 1.51 -4.32
CA GLY A 632 32.78 0.91 -3.81
C GLY A 632 33.19 1.33 -2.38
N SER A 633 32.23 1.59 -1.49
CA SER A 633 32.42 1.17 -0.10
C SER A 633 32.70 -0.33 -0.15
N LYS A 634 33.92 -0.74 0.21
CA LYS A 634 34.27 -2.16 0.21
C LYS A 634 33.50 -2.80 1.36
N LEU A 635 32.35 -3.40 1.06
CA LEU A 635 31.70 -4.36 1.92
C LEU A 635 32.73 -5.43 2.30
N ASP A 636 33.25 -5.32 3.51
CA ASP A 636 34.30 -6.21 3.98
C ASP A 636 33.65 -7.52 4.45
N LEU A 637 33.56 -8.46 3.50
CA LEU A 637 32.99 -9.78 3.76
C LEU A 637 33.75 -10.51 4.87
N GLU A 638 35.04 -10.22 5.10
CA GLU A 638 35.82 -10.78 6.22
C GLU A 638 35.33 -10.23 7.57
N ALA A 639 35.11 -8.92 7.67
CA ALA A 639 34.56 -8.29 8.87
C ALA A 639 33.11 -8.72 9.15
N GLU A 640 32.38 -9.13 8.11
CA GLU A 640 31.05 -9.73 8.18
C GLU A 640 31.06 -11.23 8.55
N ALA A 641 32.18 -11.92 8.37
CA ALA A 641 32.34 -13.36 8.63
C ALA A 641 32.65 -13.70 10.09
N VAL A 642 32.09 -12.94 11.05
CA VAL A 642 32.29 -13.16 12.48
C VAL A 642 31.21 -14.10 13.04
N LEU A 643 31.63 -15.26 13.56
CA LEU A 643 30.76 -16.19 14.29
C LEU A 643 30.75 -15.82 15.78
N ASP A 644 29.57 -15.62 16.35
CA ASP A 644 29.33 -15.43 17.79
C ASP A 644 30.18 -16.39 18.66
N GLU A 645 30.98 -15.85 19.58
CA GLU A 645 31.94 -16.60 20.42
C GLU A 645 31.29 -17.69 21.27
N SER A 646 30.00 -17.55 21.62
CA SER A 646 29.23 -18.58 22.33
C SER A 646 29.06 -19.87 21.50
N ILE A 647 29.27 -19.84 20.19
CA ILE A 647 29.09 -20.97 19.29
C ILE A 647 30.41 -21.72 19.15
N GLN A 648 30.58 -22.71 20.02
CA GLN A 648 31.70 -23.64 20.04
C GLN A 648 31.25 -25.03 20.51
N ALA A 649 31.80 -26.09 19.92
CA ALA A 649 31.53 -27.46 20.33
C ALA A 649 32.36 -27.81 21.59
N TYR A 650 31.74 -27.67 22.77
CA TYR A 650 32.33 -28.03 24.07
C TYR A 650 32.08 -29.50 24.46
N SER A 651 30.97 -30.09 24.02
CA SER A 651 30.68 -31.52 24.21
C SER A 651 31.48 -32.36 23.21
N ALA A 652 31.69 -33.64 23.53
CA ALA A 652 32.37 -34.56 22.62
C ALA A 652 31.63 -34.70 21.27
N ILE A 653 32.39 -34.75 20.18
CA ILE A 653 31.88 -35.07 18.84
C ILE A 653 31.33 -36.51 18.86
N PRO A 654 30.15 -36.79 18.26
CA PRO A 654 29.63 -38.15 18.15
C PRO A 654 30.63 -39.12 17.50
N ALA A 655 30.87 -40.27 18.11
CA ALA A 655 31.80 -41.28 17.59
C ALA A 655 31.25 -42.05 16.36
N GLN A 656 29.97 -41.85 16.03
CA GLN A 656 29.26 -42.44 14.90
C GLN A 656 28.24 -41.42 14.37
N ILE A 657 27.84 -41.55 13.11
CA ILE A 657 26.73 -40.77 12.55
C ILE A 657 25.40 -41.29 13.13
N ILE A 658 24.62 -40.39 13.73
CA ILE A 658 23.28 -40.66 14.26
C ILE A 658 22.28 -39.87 13.42
N LEU A 659 21.24 -40.55 12.92
CA LEU A 659 20.27 -40.01 11.98
C LEU A 659 18.82 -40.18 12.46
N ASP A 660 18.58 -40.60 13.70
CA ASP A 660 17.23 -40.89 14.20
C ASP A 660 16.32 -39.65 14.13
N ASN A 661 16.85 -38.47 14.43
CA ASN A 661 16.16 -37.19 14.31
C ASN A 661 16.99 -36.20 13.47
N ILE A 662 16.53 -35.90 12.26
CA ILE A 662 17.18 -34.99 11.31
C ILE A 662 16.43 -33.66 11.25
N LEU A 663 17.12 -32.53 11.43
CA LEU A 663 16.57 -31.21 11.10
C LEU A 663 16.84 -30.88 9.64
N LEU A 664 15.79 -30.82 8.83
CA LEU A 664 15.84 -30.31 7.46
C LEU A 664 15.30 -28.87 7.40
N THR A 665 16.08 -27.98 6.81
CA THR A 665 15.67 -26.59 6.57
C THR A 665 15.34 -26.37 5.09
N GLY A 666 14.29 -25.59 4.81
CA GLY A 666 13.88 -25.29 3.43
C GLY A 666 13.15 -26.43 2.70
N ALA A 667 12.54 -27.37 3.45
CA ALA A 667 11.86 -28.56 2.91
C ALA A 667 10.72 -28.29 1.90
N ALA A 668 10.19 -27.06 1.86
CA ALA A 668 9.15 -26.62 0.91
C ALA A 668 9.70 -25.73 -0.24
N GLY A 669 11.02 -25.75 -0.48
CA GLY A 669 11.65 -25.24 -1.70
C GLY A 669 12.09 -26.39 -2.62
N PHE A 670 12.40 -26.10 -3.89
CA PHE A 670 12.68 -27.11 -4.92
C PHE A 670 13.67 -28.20 -4.48
N VAL A 671 14.96 -27.87 -4.28
CA VAL A 671 15.98 -28.84 -3.82
C VAL A 671 15.61 -29.46 -2.47
N GLY A 672 15.00 -28.68 -1.57
CA GLY A 672 14.60 -29.15 -0.24
C GLY A 672 13.49 -30.21 -0.25
N ALA A 673 12.58 -30.19 -1.22
CA ALA A 673 11.53 -31.18 -1.36
C ALA A 673 12.07 -32.52 -1.89
N PHE A 674 12.99 -32.48 -2.86
CA PHE A 674 13.72 -33.67 -3.31
C PHE A 674 14.67 -34.19 -2.21
N LEU A 675 15.31 -33.31 -1.44
CA LEU A 675 16.17 -33.69 -0.32
C LEU A 675 15.38 -34.33 0.82
N LEU A 676 14.17 -33.83 1.12
CA LEU A 676 13.23 -34.48 2.05
C LEU A 676 12.85 -35.88 1.56
N HIS A 677 12.47 -36.01 0.28
CA HIS A 677 12.09 -37.28 -0.31
C HIS A 677 13.25 -38.30 -0.30
N GLU A 678 14.46 -37.87 -0.66
CA GLU A 678 15.68 -38.71 -0.65
C GLU A 678 16.04 -39.17 0.76
N LEU A 679 15.95 -38.28 1.77
CA LEU A 679 16.15 -38.64 3.17
C LEU A 679 15.09 -39.66 3.64
N LEU A 680 13.83 -39.49 3.24
CA LEU A 680 12.75 -40.44 3.55
C LEU A 680 12.94 -41.79 2.85
N GLN A 681 13.37 -41.82 1.57
CA GLN A 681 13.58 -43.10 0.88
C GLN A 681 14.81 -43.87 1.38
N THR A 682 15.81 -43.20 1.96
CA THR A 682 17.13 -43.80 2.25
C THR A 682 17.54 -43.78 3.73
N THR A 683 16.63 -43.43 4.64
CA THR A 683 16.82 -43.52 6.10
C THR A 683 15.51 -43.87 6.80
N GLU A 684 15.58 -44.32 8.06
CA GLU A 684 14.42 -44.43 8.97
C GLU A 684 14.23 -43.20 9.88
N ALA A 685 14.87 -42.08 9.51
CA ALA A 685 14.89 -40.86 10.28
C ALA A 685 13.51 -40.21 10.42
N LYS A 686 13.27 -39.58 11.57
CA LYS A 686 12.29 -38.50 11.69
C LYS A 686 12.89 -37.22 11.10
N ILE A 687 12.25 -36.67 10.07
CA ILE A 687 12.67 -35.43 9.43
C ILE A 687 11.87 -34.27 10.02
N HIS A 688 12.50 -33.57 10.95
CA HIS A 688 12.03 -32.31 11.51
C HIS A 688 12.18 -31.21 10.45
N CYS A 689 11.07 -30.76 9.88
CA CYS A 689 11.03 -29.82 8.77
C CYS A 689 10.76 -28.41 9.28
N LEU A 690 11.80 -27.58 9.38
CA LEU A 690 11.65 -26.18 9.78
C LEU A 690 10.98 -25.36 8.67
N ILE A 691 9.80 -24.80 8.97
CA ILE A 691 8.96 -24.12 8.00
C ILE A 691 8.08 -23.02 8.61
N ARG A 692 8.01 -21.89 7.90
CA ARG A 692 7.14 -20.77 8.26
C ARG A 692 5.69 -21.08 7.88
N ALA A 693 4.82 -21.09 8.88
CA ALA A 693 3.36 -21.20 8.76
C ALA A 693 2.72 -20.57 10.01
N GLU A 694 1.40 -20.36 9.99
CA GLU A 694 0.65 -19.85 11.15
C GLU A 694 0.54 -20.89 12.28
N ASN A 695 0.51 -22.17 11.92
CA ASN A 695 0.40 -23.29 12.86
C ASN A 695 0.92 -24.61 12.23
N THR A 696 0.97 -25.67 13.03
CA THR A 696 1.52 -26.98 12.66
C THR A 696 0.75 -27.67 11.53
N GLU A 697 -0.56 -27.46 11.43
CA GLU A 697 -1.37 -28.03 10.34
C GLU A 697 -1.09 -27.31 9.01
N ALA A 698 -1.04 -25.98 9.04
CA ALA A 698 -0.66 -25.16 7.90
C ALA A 698 0.78 -25.48 7.42
N ALA A 699 1.69 -25.78 8.35
CA ALA A 699 3.03 -26.28 8.04
C ALA A 699 3.00 -27.64 7.33
N GLN A 700 2.27 -28.62 7.87
CA GLN A 700 2.13 -29.96 7.26
C GLN A 700 1.51 -29.88 5.86
N ASN A 701 0.43 -29.12 5.72
CA ASN A 701 -0.25 -28.89 4.44
C ASN A 701 0.65 -28.19 3.40
N LYS A 702 1.58 -27.32 3.84
CA LYS A 702 2.53 -26.64 2.97
C LYS A 702 3.68 -27.55 2.50
N ILE A 703 4.19 -28.42 3.38
CA ILE A 703 5.17 -29.46 3.00
C ILE A 703 4.52 -30.43 2.01
N LYS A 704 3.32 -30.94 2.33
CA LYS A 704 2.54 -31.83 1.46
C LYS A 704 2.32 -31.23 0.07
N LYS A 705 1.78 -30.00 -0.02
CA LYS A 705 1.56 -29.30 -1.30
C LYS A 705 2.85 -29.10 -2.10
N SER A 706 4.00 -28.89 -1.44
CA SER A 706 5.30 -28.81 -2.13
C SER A 706 5.66 -30.15 -2.79
N LEU A 707 5.53 -31.27 -2.07
CA LEU A 707 5.83 -32.62 -2.57
C LEU A 707 4.86 -33.04 -3.67
N GLU A 708 3.57 -32.71 -3.54
CA GLU A 708 2.55 -32.89 -4.57
C GLU A 708 2.88 -32.09 -5.84
N SER A 709 3.26 -30.81 -5.71
CA SER A 709 3.59 -29.94 -6.85
C SER A 709 4.80 -30.41 -7.67
N TYR A 710 5.66 -31.24 -7.07
CA TYR A 710 6.82 -31.86 -7.71
C TYR A 710 6.59 -33.35 -8.05
N ASN A 711 5.34 -33.83 -8.06
CA ASN A 711 4.96 -35.21 -8.34
C ASN A 711 5.59 -36.29 -7.42
N LEU A 712 6.30 -35.90 -6.36
CA LEU A 712 6.95 -36.82 -5.41
C LEU A 712 5.93 -37.67 -4.63
N TYR A 713 4.68 -37.22 -4.57
CA TYR A 713 3.57 -37.99 -4.00
C TYR A 713 3.19 -39.25 -4.82
N GLN A 714 3.69 -39.40 -6.06
CA GLN A 714 3.45 -40.61 -6.86
C GLN A 714 4.28 -41.82 -6.39
N GLN A 715 5.31 -41.59 -5.57
CA GLN A 715 6.12 -42.63 -4.90
C GLN A 715 5.88 -42.66 -3.38
N TRP A 716 4.75 -42.10 -2.93
CA TRP A 716 4.45 -41.94 -1.50
C TRP A 716 4.19 -43.27 -0.81
N GLN A 717 4.96 -43.55 0.24
CA GLN A 717 4.62 -44.58 1.21
C GLN A 717 3.86 -43.93 2.38
N GLU A 718 2.78 -44.54 2.87
CA GLU A 718 1.99 -43.98 3.98
C GLU A 718 2.84 -43.73 5.24
N SER A 719 3.87 -44.57 5.45
CA SER A 719 4.91 -44.46 6.48
C SER A 719 5.65 -43.12 6.48
N PHE A 720 5.81 -42.47 5.32
CA PHE A 720 6.52 -41.19 5.20
C PHE A 720 5.80 -40.07 5.96
N SER A 721 4.46 -40.09 5.96
CA SER A 721 3.59 -39.13 6.66
C SER A 721 3.92 -39.03 8.15
N ASN A 722 4.25 -40.16 8.78
CA ASN A 722 4.52 -40.28 10.21
C ASN A 722 5.96 -39.90 10.60
N ARG A 723 6.86 -39.74 9.61
CA ARG A 723 8.26 -39.35 9.82
C ARG A 723 8.53 -37.88 9.49
N ILE A 724 7.60 -37.18 8.85
CA ILE A 724 7.69 -35.71 8.65
C ILE A 724 7.14 -35.01 9.90
N ILE A 725 8.02 -34.31 10.61
CA ILE A 725 7.66 -33.54 11.82
C ILE A 725 7.74 -32.05 11.48
N PRO A 726 6.61 -31.37 11.20
CA PRO A 726 6.61 -29.95 10.86
C PRO A 726 6.98 -29.11 12.09
N ILE A 727 8.14 -28.43 12.02
CA ILE A 727 8.56 -27.46 13.03
C ILE A 727 8.15 -26.07 12.55
N VAL A 728 7.09 -25.52 13.14
CA VAL A 728 6.70 -24.13 12.92
C VAL A 728 7.80 -23.24 13.49
N GLY A 729 8.47 -22.55 12.59
CA GLY A 729 9.58 -21.68 12.94
C GLY A 729 10.04 -20.90 11.73
N ASP A 730 10.74 -19.83 11.99
CA ASP A 730 11.26 -18.96 10.96
C ASP A 730 12.76 -18.82 11.16
N LEU A 731 13.51 -19.31 10.16
CA LEU A 731 14.93 -19.05 10.04
C LEU A 731 15.24 -17.53 10.19
N SER A 732 14.27 -16.63 9.91
CA SER A 732 14.29 -15.17 10.16
C SER A 732 14.77 -14.79 11.53
N GLN A 733 14.22 -15.42 12.56
CA GLN A 733 14.33 -14.99 13.95
C GLN A 733 15.57 -15.56 14.65
N PRO A 734 15.94 -15.07 15.85
CA PRO A 734 16.95 -15.73 16.67
C PRO A 734 16.40 -17.10 17.08
N LEU A 735 17.27 -18.05 17.39
CA LEU A 735 16.83 -19.40 17.77
C LEU A 735 15.87 -20.05 16.75
N LEU A 736 15.99 -19.69 15.47
CA LEU A 736 15.15 -20.21 14.37
C LEU A 736 13.65 -19.91 14.52
N GLY A 737 13.28 -18.87 15.27
CA GLY A 737 11.89 -18.46 15.50
C GLY A 737 11.15 -19.31 16.51
N LEU A 738 11.89 -20.07 17.31
CA LEU A 738 11.40 -20.90 18.39
C LEU A 738 11.52 -20.14 19.70
N SER A 739 10.59 -20.37 20.64
CA SER A 739 10.81 -19.96 22.03
C SER A 739 12.05 -20.68 22.59
N GLN A 740 12.69 -20.08 23.61
CA GLN A 740 13.88 -20.67 24.25
C GLN A 740 13.66 -22.15 24.62
N ASN A 741 12.48 -22.51 25.16
CA ASN A 741 12.15 -23.88 25.54
C ASN A 741 12.01 -24.81 24.32
N GLN A 742 11.42 -24.34 23.22
CA GLN A 742 11.33 -25.12 21.98
C GLN A 742 12.72 -25.34 21.35
N PHE A 743 13.58 -24.33 21.36
CA PHE A 743 14.96 -24.44 20.88
C PHE A 743 15.81 -25.37 21.78
N GLU A 744 15.64 -25.29 23.10
CA GLU A 744 16.29 -26.17 24.08
C GLU A 744 15.90 -27.63 23.86
N ASN A 745 14.60 -27.90 23.70
CA ASN A 745 14.07 -29.23 23.38
C ASN A 745 14.61 -29.75 22.04
N LEU A 746 14.52 -28.95 20.98
CA LEU A 746 15.03 -29.29 19.64
C LEU A 746 16.55 -29.53 19.66
N SER A 747 17.31 -28.79 20.48
CA SER A 747 18.75 -28.98 20.67
C SER A 747 19.11 -30.29 21.38
N THR A 748 18.13 -30.90 22.05
CA THR A 748 18.28 -32.19 22.76
C THR A 748 17.78 -33.34 21.90
N GLU A 749 16.75 -33.13 21.07
CA GLU A 749 16.18 -34.12 20.15
C GLU A 749 17.03 -34.31 18.88
N ILE A 750 17.31 -33.26 18.11
CA ILE A 750 17.95 -33.38 16.78
C ILE A 750 19.38 -33.93 16.87
N ASP A 751 19.68 -34.95 16.07
CA ASP A 751 20.98 -35.61 16.00
C ASP A 751 21.87 -35.03 14.89
N THR A 752 21.29 -34.77 13.70
CA THR A 752 22.00 -34.27 12.51
C THR A 752 21.19 -33.18 11.80
N ILE A 753 21.84 -32.19 11.18
CA ILE A 753 21.20 -31.04 10.53
C ILE A 753 21.58 -30.96 9.04
N TYR A 754 20.58 -30.79 8.17
CA TYR A 754 20.74 -30.48 6.75
C TYR A 754 20.33 -29.03 6.51
N HIS A 755 21.33 -28.15 6.42
CA HIS A 755 21.11 -26.73 6.21
C HIS A 755 21.03 -26.38 4.71
N ASN A 756 19.86 -26.66 4.13
CA ASN A 756 19.47 -26.33 2.76
C ASN A 756 18.63 -25.04 2.67
N GLY A 757 17.98 -24.62 3.76
CA GLY A 757 17.12 -23.44 3.80
C GLY A 757 17.87 -22.14 3.56
N ALA A 758 17.73 -21.58 2.35
CA ALA A 758 18.29 -20.31 1.90
C ALA A 758 17.30 -19.61 0.96
N TRP A 759 17.37 -18.28 0.86
CA TRP A 759 16.62 -17.51 -0.13
C TRP A 759 17.53 -17.27 -1.31
N VAL A 760 17.19 -17.96 -2.40
CA VAL A 760 17.94 -17.91 -3.65
C VAL A 760 17.39 -16.78 -4.49
N HIS A 761 18.13 -15.67 -4.60
CA HIS A 761 17.59 -14.47 -5.22
C HIS A 761 18.66 -13.52 -5.78
N HIS A 762 18.93 -13.69 -7.07
CA HIS A 762 20.10 -13.11 -7.74
C HIS A 762 20.10 -11.57 -7.80
N THR A 763 18.94 -10.91 -7.83
CA THR A 763 18.86 -9.42 -7.86
C THR A 763 18.82 -8.78 -6.47
N SER A 764 18.67 -9.55 -5.38
CA SER A 764 18.63 -8.99 -4.01
C SER A 764 20.03 -8.70 -3.45
N PRO A 765 20.17 -7.66 -2.61
CA PRO A 765 21.43 -7.30 -1.97
C PRO A 765 21.84 -8.30 -0.90
N TYR A 766 23.11 -8.19 -0.48
CA TYR A 766 23.60 -8.92 0.69
C TYR A 766 22.82 -8.54 1.96
N SER A 767 22.21 -7.34 2.07
CA SER A 767 21.37 -6.96 3.23
C SER A 767 20.25 -7.97 3.41
N LEU A 768 19.46 -8.03 2.36
CA LEU A 768 18.24 -8.80 2.18
C LEU A 768 18.50 -10.32 2.11
N LEU A 769 19.74 -10.74 2.38
CA LEU A 769 20.20 -12.13 2.38
C LEU A 769 21.23 -12.46 3.49
N LYS A 770 21.79 -11.48 4.23
CA LYS A 770 22.68 -11.64 5.40
C LYS A 770 21.93 -12.37 6.49
N ALA A 771 20.89 -11.75 7.02
CA ALA A 771 19.55 -12.32 6.95
C ALA A 771 19.46 -13.81 6.63
N THR A 772 18.93 -14.17 5.44
CA THR A 772 18.58 -15.56 5.12
C THR A 772 19.70 -16.54 5.33
N ASN A 773 20.86 -16.18 4.81
CA ASN A 773 21.88 -17.16 4.51
C ASN A 773 23.01 -17.13 5.57
N VAL A 774 23.31 -15.98 6.19
CA VAL A 774 24.35 -15.84 7.24
C VAL A 774 23.80 -16.03 8.64
N LEU A 775 22.88 -15.18 9.14
CA LEU A 775 22.37 -15.35 10.51
C LEU A 775 21.54 -16.62 10.68
N GLY A 776 20.88 -17.10 9.63
CA GLY A 776 20.29 -18.45 9.63
C GLY A 776 21.30 -19.54 9.89
N THR A 777 22.45 -19.46 9.19
CA THR A 777 23.55 -20.37 9.39
C THR A 777 24.11 -20.23 10.81
N GLN A 778 24.26 -19.02 11.35
CA GLN A 778 24.68 -18.81 12.73
C GLN A 778 23.74 -19.51 13.74
N GLU A 779 22.43 -19.32 13.65
CA GLU A 779 21.48 -19.93 14.61
C GLU A 779 21.36 -21.45 14.42
N VAL A 780 21.58 -21.96 13.20
CA VAL A 780 21.75 -23.41 12.94
C VAL A 780 23.03 -23.94 13.59
N LEU A 781 24.15 -23.22 13.49
CA LEU A 781 25.42 -23.59 14.12
C LEU A 781 25.32 -23.50 15.66
N ARG A 782 24.55 -22.53 16.19
CA ARG A 782 24.20 -22.43 17.62
C ARG A 782 23.43 -23.66 18.06
N LEU A 783 22.39 -24.07 17.32
CA LEU A 783 21.64 -25.30 17.59
C LEU A 783 22.57 -26.53 17.53
N ALA A 784 23.51 -26.56 16.58
CA ALA A 784 24.45 -27.65 16.38
C ALA A 784 25.45 -27.82 17.53
N CYS A 785 25.85 -26.72 18.19
CA CYS A 785 26.73 -26.75 19.37
C CYS A 785 25.96 -26.96 20.70
N LYS A 786 24.68 -26.60 20.74
CA LYS A 786 23.86 -26.57 21.96
C LYS A 786 23.49 -27.97 22.48
N ASN A 787 23.76 -28.21 23.76
CA ASN A 787 23.52 -29.43 24.53
C ASN A 787 24.30 -30.66 24.03
N LYS A 788 23.97 -31.20 22.85
CA LYS A 788 24.75 -32.24 22.15
C LYS A 788 25.28 -31.72 20.81
N VAL A 789 26.48 -32.13 20.43
CA VAL A 789 27.09 -31.76 19.14
C VAL A 789 26.38 -32.51 18.00
N LYS A 790 25.96 -31.77 16.97
CA LYS A 790 25.19 -32.28 15.82
C LYS A 790 25.97 -32.05 14.53
N PRO A 791 26.17 -33.06 13.66
CA PRO A 791 26.75 -32.84 12.34
C PRO A 791 25.90 -31.88 11.49
N VAL A 792 26.57 -30.96 10.78
CA VAL A 792 25.92 -29.98 9.90
C VAL A 792 26.32 -30.19 8.44
N HIS A 793 25.36 -30.64 7.64
CA HIS A 793 25.47 -30.73 6.19
C HIS A 793 24.96 -29.40 5.59
N PHE A 794 25.88 -28.49 5.29
CA PHE A 794 25.57 -27.15 4.79
C PHE A 794 25.55 -27.15 3.26
N ILE A 795 24.39 -26.91 2.66
CA ILE A 795 24.25 -26.78 1.21
C ILE A 795 24.63 -25.35 0.84
N SER A 796 25.79 -25.20 0.23
CA SER A 796 26.33 -23.97 -0.34
C SER A 796 26.12 -23.96 -1.86
N THR A 797 26.84 -23.08 -2.57
CA THR A 797 26.78 -22.97 -4.03
C THR A 797 28.15 -22.63 -4.60
N ILE A 798 28.45 -23.04 -5.84
CA ILE A 798 29.66 -22.58 -6.54
C ILE A 798 29.67 -21.06 -6.78
N SER A 799 28.51 -20.39 -6.71
CA SER A 799 28.43 -18.92 -6.85
C SER A 799 29.21 -18.15 -5.79
N VAL A 800 29.69 -18.78 -4.71
CA VAL A 800 30.60 -18.14 -3.75
C VAL A 800 31.93 -17.69 -4.38
N PHE A 801 32.27 -18.13 -5.60
CA PHE A 801 33.48 -17.73 -6.29
C PHE A 801 33.26 -16.72 -7.41
N ALA A 802 34.20 -15.79 -7.58
CA ALA A 802 34.30 -14.95 -8.76
C ALA A 802 35.72 -14.96 -9.35
N GLY A 803 35.79 -14.79 -10.67
CA GLY A 803 37.03 -14.87 -11.45
C GLY A 803 36.74 -15.40 -12.86
N ALA A 804 37.79 -15.76 -13.56
CA ALA A 804 37.74 -16.49 -14.84
C ALA A 804 39.06 -17.26 -15.01
N ASN A 805 39.06 -18.30 -15.85
CA ASN A 805 40.28 -18.96 -16.31
C ASN A 805 41.13 -19.68 -15.23
N GLN A 806 40.50 -20.12 -14.14
CA GLN A 806 41.12 -20.92 -13.06
C GLN A 806 40.28 -22.17 -12.75
N ILE A 807 40.95 -23.27 -12.38
CA ILE A 807 40.32 -24.45 -11.76
C ILE A 807 40.32 -24.22 -10.25
N ILE A 808 39.14 -24.25 -9.63
CA ILE A 808 38.94 -24.09 -8.19
C ILE A 808 38.70 -25.46 -7.58
N ARG A 809 39.40 -25.77 -6.50
CA ARG A 809 39.31 -27.08 -5.82
C ARG A 809 38.43 -27.05 -4.57
N GLU A 810 38.04 -28.23 -4.12
CA GLU A 810 37.32 -28.42 -2.86
C GLU A 810 38.17 -28.08 -1.62
N ASN A 811 39.46 -28.40 -1.66
CA ASN A 811 40.39 -28.13 -0.56
C ASN A 811 40.97 -26.70 -0.56
N GLU A 812 40.67 -25.89 -1.57
CA GLU A 812 41.09 -24.49 -1.62
C GLU A 812 40.22 -23.63 -0.67
N PRO A 813 40.85 -22.77 0.16
CA PRO A 813 40.12 -21.88 1.03
C PRO A 813 39.34 -20.86 0.20
N LEU A 814 38.20 -20.43 0.73
CA LEU A 814 37.26 -19.52 0.06
C LEU A 814 37.91 -18.18 -0.35
N ASP A 815 39.00 -17.84 0.32
CA ASP A 815 39.73 -16.57 0.28
C ASP A 815 40.89 -16.58 -0.73
N ALA A 816 41.20 -17.73 -1.32
CA ALA A 816 42.21 -17.86 -2.38
C ALA A 816 41.76 -17.27 -3.73
N ASN A 817 40.48 -16.93 -3.85
CA ASN A 817 39.83 -16.45 -5.07
C ASN A 817 39.18 -15.07 -4.83
N ARG A 818 38.72 -14.40 -5.89
CA ARG A 818 38.09 -13.08 -5.72
C ARG A 818 36.75 -13.21 -5.00
N THR A 819 36.50 -12.31 -4.05
CA THR A 819 35.20 -12.14 -3.37
C THR A 819 34.06 -12.07 -4.40
N PRO A 820 32.95 -12.79 -4.18
CA PRO A 820 31.89 -12.87 -5.17
C PRO A 820 31.11 -11.57 -5.35
N VAL A 821 30.50 -11.42 -6.53
CA VAL A 821 29.68 -10.26 -6.90
C VAL A 821 28.20 -10.65 -6.86
N GLY A 822 27.38 -9.80 -6.26
CA GLY A 822 25.93 -10.00 -6.15
C GLY A 822 25.50 -10.60 -4.79
N GLY A 823 24.39 -10.11 -4.26
CA GLY A 823 24.02 -10.29 -2.85
C GLY A 823 23.81 -11.74 -2.42
N TYR A 824 23.24 -12.59 -3.29
CA TYR A 824 23.10 -14.01 -3.01
C TYR A 824 24.45 -14.71 -2.88
N ALA A 825 25.35 -14.48 -3.83
CA ALA A 825 26.69 -15.05 -3.84
C ALA A 825 27.51 -14.59 -2.62
N GLN A 826 27.49 -13.29 -2.32
CA GLN A 826 28.06 -12.69 -1.11
C GLN A 826 27.49 -13.32 0.18
N SER A 827 26.15 -13.51 0.24
CA SER A 827 25.50 -14.09 1.42
C SER A 827 25.85 -15.55 1.68
N LYS A 828 26.06 -16.36 0.63
CA LYS A 828 26.50 -17.75 0.77
C LYS A 828 27.99 -17.86 1.08
N TRP A 829 28.81 -16.90 0.62
CA TRP A 829 30.23 -16.83 0.96
C TRP A 829 30.42 -16.58 2.46
N VAL A 830 29.77 -15.56 3.03
CA VAL A 830 29.89 -15.25 4.47
C VAL A 830 29.33 -16.39 5.32
N ALA A 831 28.21 -16.99 4.90
CA ALA A 831 27.64 -18.17 5.55
C ALA A 831 28.61 -19.37 5.57
N GLU A 832 29.29 -19.64 4.46
CA GLU A 832 30.28 -20.72 4.37
C GLU A 832 31.52 -20.45 5.24
N LYS A 833 31.92 -19.18 5.40
CA LYS A 833 32.95 -18.76 6.37
C LYS A 833 32.51 -19.02 7.81
N LEU A 834 31.26 -18.73 8.17
CA LEU A 834 30.72 -19.07 9.49
C LEU A 834 30.77 -20.59 9.77
N VAL A 835 30.42 -21.43 8.79
CA VAL A 835 30.57 -22.90 8.91
C VAL A 835 32.04 -23.31 9.03
N THR A 836 32.94 -22.63 8.31
CA THR A 836 34.39 -22.85 8.39
C THR A 836 34.95 -22.49 9.78
N ILE A 837 34.49 -21.40 10.39
CA ILE A 837 34.86 -21.00 11.75
C ILE A 837 34.27 -21.96 12.78
N ALA A 838 33.02 -22.42 12.61
CA ALA A 838 32.43 -23.44 13.48
C ALA A 838 33.23 -24.76 13.44
N ARG A 839 33.74 -25.16 12.27
CA ARG A 839 34.67 -26.30 12.12
C ARG A 839 35.98 -26.08 12.86
N GLN A 840 36.56 -24.87 12.81
CA GLN A 840 37.73 -24.50 13.61
C GLN A 840 37.44 -24.54 15.12
N ARG A 841 36.17 -24.34 15.51
CA ARG A 841 35.64 -24.50 16.88
C ARG A 841 35.06 -25.91 17.15
N ASN A 842 35.62 -26.93 16.50
CA ASN A 842 35.34 -28.37 16.65
C ASN A 842 33.95 -28.86 16.21
N LEU A 843 33.15 -28.09 15.47
CA LEU A 843 31.87 -28.59 14.94
C LEU A 843 32.08 -29.49 13.71
N PRO A 844 31.61 -30.75 13.69
CA PRO A 844 31.61 -31.59 12.49
C PRO A 844 30.66 -31.02 11.43
N ALA A 845 31.19 -30.36 10.40
CA ALA A 845 30.39 -29.84 9.30
C ALA A 845 30.96 -30.17 7.93
N SER A 846 30.07 -30.46 6.99
CA SER A 846 30.34 -30.79 5.59
C SER A 846 29.71 -29.72 4.70
N ILE A 847 30.45 -29.21 3.72
CA ILE A 847 30.02 -28.10 2.86
C ILE A 847 29.80 -28.63 1.44
N TYR A 848 28.60 -28.46 0.88
CA TYR A 848 28.25 -28.93 -0.47
C TYR A 848 28.04 -27.72 -1.38
N ARG A 849 29.04 -27.33 -2.16
CA ARG A 849 28.95 -26.22 -3.14
C ARG A 849 28.25 -26.73 -4.39
N VAL A 850 26.94 -26.46 -4.51
CA VAL A 850 26.11 -26.94 -5.64
C VAL A 850 26.15 -25.99 -6.85
N GLY A 851 26.17 -26.58 -8.05
CA GLY A 851 25.99 -25.90 -9.35
C GLY A 851 24.55 -25.44 -9.63
N ALA A 852 24.25 -25.18 -10.91
CA ALA A 852 22.91 -24.76 -11.34
C ALA A 852 21.95 -25.96 -11.41
N VAL A 853 21.05 -26.08 -10.43
CA VAL A 853 20.16 -27.24 -10.32
C VAL A 853 18.97 -27.15 -11.28
N SER A 854 18.84 -28.14 -12.16
CA SER A 854 17.77 -28.32 -13.13
C SER A 854 16.79 -29.44 -12.73
N GLY A 855 15.81 -29.71 -13.60
CA GLY A 855 14.74 -30.66 -13.34
C GLY A 855 15.19 -32.10 -13.05
N HIS A 856 14.31 -32.92 -12.48
CA HIS A 856 14.58 -34.33 -12.23
C HIS A 856 14.80 -35.09 -13.55
N SER A 857 15.89 -35.85 -13.66
CA SER A 857 16.39 -36.43 -14.92
C SER A 857 15.38 -37.30 -15.68
N GLN A 858 14.63 -38.15 -14.96
CA GLN A 858 13.65 -39.09 -15.52
C GLN A 858 12.23 -38.53 -15.68
N THR A 859 11.77 -37.67 -14.76
CA THR A 859 10.37 -37.18 -14.74
C THR A 859 10.19 -35.80 -15.37
N GLY A 860 11.29 -35.06 -15.52
CA GLY A 860 11.34 -33.70 -16.05
C GLY A 860 10.89 -32.60 -15.08
N VAL A 861 10.46 -32.97 -13.88
CA VAL A 861 9.91 -32.04 -12.88
C VAL A 861 10.92 -30.96 -12.56
N PHE A 862 10.54 -29.71 -12.82
CA PHE A 862 11.37 -28.51 -12.69
C PHE A 862 10.60 -27.42 -11.95
N ASN A 863 11.30 -26.63 -11.14
CA ASN A 863 10.81 -25.33 -10.67
C ASN A 863 10.40 -24.43 -11.87
N ARG A 864 9.09 -24.23 -12.08
CA ARG A 864 8.54 -23.41 -13.18
C ARG A 864 8.90 -21.91 -13.12
N ASN A 865 9.54 -21.46 -12.04
CA ASN A 865 10.05 -20.10 -11.86
C ASN A 865 11.57 -19.97 -12.01
N ASP A 866 12.27 -21.04 -12.37
CA ASP A 866 13.71 -21.01 -12.63
C ASP A 866 14.10 -20.19 -13.88
N PHE A 867 15.31 -19.63 -13.86
CA PHE A 867 15.86 -18.84 -14.97
C PHE A 867 15.92 -19.61 -16.29
N LEU A 868 16.42 -20.85 -16.30
CA LEU A 868 16.49 -21.68 -17.50
C LEU A 868 15.09 -21.95 -18.06
N TYR A 869 14.14 -22.22 -17.16
CA TYR A 869 12.74 -22.48 -17.51
C TYR A 869 12.07 -21.26 -18.16
N LYS A 870 12.26 -20.06 -17.57
CA LYS A 870 11.77 -18.80 -18.16
C LYS A 870 12.48 -18.45 -19.47
N MET A 871 13.77 -18.73 -19.60
CA MET A 871 14.52 -18.54 -20.84
C MET A 871 14.01 -19.45 -21.96
N ILE A 872 13.80 -20.75 -21.69
CA ILE A 872 13.26 -21.71 -22.67
C ILE A 872 11.86 -21.29 -23.10
N GLN A 873 10.93 -21.12 -22.15
CA GLN A 873 9.56 -20.72 -22.44
C GLN A 873 9.51 -19.40 -23.23
N GLY A 874 10.36 -18.45 -22.85
CA GLY A 874 10.47 -17.14 -23.47
C GLY A 874 11.05 -17.15 -24.88
N CYS A 875 12.14 -17.89 -25.14
CA CYS A 875 12.71 -18.01 -26.48
C CYS A 875 11.77 -18.75 -27.45
N VAL A 876 10.99 -19.72 -26.96
CA VAL A 876 9.93 -20.39 -27.74
C VAL A 876 8.79 -19.42 -28.07
N GLN A 877 8.31 -18.63 -27.10
CA GLN A 877 7.26 -17.63 -27.34
C GLN A 877 7.71 -16.46 -28.23
N LEU A 878 8.99 -16.07 -28.15
CA LEU A 878 9.61 -15.09 -29.07
C LEU A 878 9.95 -15.68 -30.46
N GLY A 879 9.76 -17.00 -30.64
CA GLY A 879 10.20 -17.76 -31.82
C GLY A 879 11.69 -17.65 -32.13
N SER A 880 12.52 -17.20 -31.17
CA SER A 880 13.93 -16.89 -31.42
C SER A 880 14.78 -16.76 -30.15
N ALA A 881 16.09 -17.02 -30.30
CA ALA A 881 17.11 -16.95 -29.26
C ALA A 881 18.41 -16.32 -29.79
N PRO A 882 19.24 -15.69 -28.93
CA PRO A 882 20.45 -15.01 -29.38
C PRO A 882 21.54 -16.03 -29.77
N ILE A 883 22.35 -15.70 -30.76
CA ILE A 883 23.62 -16.37 -31.07
C ILE A 883 24.68 -15.88 -30.06
N GLY A 884 25.41 -16.81 -29.45
CA GLY A 884 26.51 -16.50 -28.54
C GLY A 884 27.09 -17.74 -27.87
N ASN A 885 28.33 -17.64 -27.41
CA ASN A 885 29.11 -18.75 -26.84
C ASN A 885 28.70 -19.07 -25.38
N MET A 886 27.40 -19.26 -25.13
CA MET A 886 26.88 -19.58 -23.81
C MET A 886 27.05 -21.08 -23.53
N ILE A 887 27.57 -21.39 -22.34
CA ILE A 887 27.64 -22.76 -21.82
C ILE A 887 26.39 -23.06 -21.00
N LEU A 888 25.79 -24.21 -21.28
CA LEU A 888 24.73 -24.84 -20.49
C LEU A 888 25.40 -25.79 -19.50
N ASP A 889 25.65 -25.28 -18.29
CA ASP A 889 26.08 -26.04 -17.12
C ASP A 889 24.86 -26.21 -16.21
N ILE A 890 24.29 -27.41 -16.16
CA ILE A 890 23.03 -27.72 -15.46
C ILE A 890 23.08 -29.11 -14.83
N MET A 891 22.37 -29.28 -13.71
CA MET A 891 22.47 -30.48 -12.87
C MET A 891 21.12 -31.03 -12.44
N PRO A 892 20.73 -32.26 -12.82
CA PRO A 892 19.46 -32.83 -12.38
C PRO A 892 19.34 -32.90 -10.85
N VAL A 893 18.22 -32.40 -10.31
CA VAL A 893 18.00 -32.28 -8.85
C VAL A 893 18.11 -33.63 -8.12
N ASP A 894 17.74 -34.73 -8.78
CA ASP A 894 17.86 -36.09 -8.27
C ASP A 894 19.32 -36.51 -8.04
N TYR A 895 20.23 -36.22 -8.99
CA TYR A 895 21.67 -36.44 -8.77
C TYR A 895 22.19 -35.59 -7.61
N VAL A 896 21.78 -34.32 -7.54
CA VAL A 896 22.20 -33.39 -6.48
C VAL A 896 21.79 -33.90 -5.09
N THR A 897 20.54 -34.33 -4.92
CA THR A 897 20.05 -34.78 -3.60
C THR A 897 20.58 -36.15 -3.22
N GLN A 898 20.67 -37.10 -4.17
CA GLN A 898 21.30 -38.41 -3.95
C GLN A 898 22.77 -38.25 -3.54
N ALA A 899 23.53 -37.40 -4.24
CA ALA A 899 24.93 -37.13 -3.91
C ALA A 899 25.07 -36.58 -2.49
N ILE A 900 24.30 -35.56 -2.13
CA ILE A 900 24.35 -34.94 -0.79
C ILE A 900 23.98 -35.96 0.31
N VAL A 901 22.91 -36.74 0.12
CA VAL A 901 22.40 -37.70 1.12
C VAL A 901 23.25 -38.97 1.22
N HIS A 902 23.99 -39.34 0.17
CA HIS A 902 24.98 -40.40 0.25
C HIS A 902 26.23 -39.91 1.01
N LEU A 903 26.82 -38.79 0.56
CA LEU A 903 28.04 -38.23 1.14
C LEU A 903 27.87 -37.85 2.62
N SER A 904 26.69 -37.39 3.04
CA SER A 904 26.39 -37.05 4.44
C SER A 904 26.40 -38.23 5.40
N LYS A 905 26.24 -39.47 4.90
CA LYS A 905 26.25 -40.71 5.69
C LYS A 905 27.65 -41.28 5.92
N GLN A 906 28.69 -40.63 5.37
CA GLN A 906 30.09 -41.00 5.54
C GLN A 906 30.71 -40.14 6.65
N SER A 907 31.30 -40.75 7.68
CA SER A 907 31.96 -40.01 8.79
C SER A 907 33.15 -39.19 8.29
N GLU A 908 33.78 -39.71 7.25
CA GLU A 908 34.89 -39.19 6.47
C GLU A 908 34.51 -37.92 5.69
N SER A 909 33.23 -37.55 5.62
CA SER A 909 32.76 -36.30 5.03
C SER A 909 32.77 -35.13 6.01
N TRP A 910 32.84 -35.37 7.32
CA TRP A 910 32.96 -34.30 8.31
C TRP A 910 34.27 -33.54 8.10
N GLY A 911 34.19 -32.20 8.00
CA GLY A 911 35.35 -31.38 7.67
C GLY A 911 35.75 -31.38 6.19
N LYS A 912 35.01 -32.05 5.29
CA LYS A 912 35.21 -31.92 3.84
C LYS A 912 34.34 -30.84 3.21
N VAL A 913 34.75 -30.46 2.01
CA VAL A 913 33.99 -29.65 1.06
C VAL A 913 33.79 -30.50 -0.19
N PHE A 914 32.63 -30.38 -0.82
CA PHE A 914 32.20 -31.12 -1.99
C PHE A 914 31.75 -30.13 -3.05
N HIS A 915 32.30 -30.19 -4.26
CA HIS A 915 31.76 -29.46 -5.40
C HIS A 915 30.79 -30.41 -6.09
N VAL A 916 29.50 -30.14 -5.94
CA VAL A 916 28.43 -30.87 -6.60
C VAL A 916 28.14 -30.09 -7.88
N VAL A 917 28.88 -30.41 -8.94
CA VAL A 917 28.90 -29.71 -10.25
C VAL A 917 28.70 -30.69 -11.42
N HIS A 918 28.28 -30.20 -12.59
CA HIS A 918 28.20 -31.07 -13.78
C HIS A 918 29.62 -31.33 -14.34
N PRO A 919 30.04 -32.58 -14.58
CA PRO A 919 31.42 -32.90 -14.95
C PRO A 919 31.78 -32.51 -16.41
N GLN A 920 30.79 -32.35 -17.28
CA GLN A 920 30.97 -32.04 -18.71
C GLN A 920 29.89 -31.06 -19.22
N PRO A 921 29.93 -29.77 -18.84
CA PRO A 921 28.96 -28.78 -19.32
C PRO A 921 29.10 -28.57 -20.85
N VAL A 922 28.01 -28.19 -21.51
CA VAL A 922 27.88 -28.25 -22.98
C VAL A 922 27.54 -26.89 -23.60
N GLU A 923 27.75 -26.71 -24.92
CA GLU A 923 27.28 -25.50 -25.62
C GLU A 923 25.75 -25.42 -25.62
N VAL A 924 25.17 -24.24 -25.36
CA VAL A 924 23.70 -24.03 -25.34
C VAL A 924 23.01 -24.39 -26.67
N GLU A 925 23.78 -24.47 -27.76
CA GLU A 925 23.32 -24.91 -29.07
C GLU A 925 22.56 -26.25 -29.04
N ILE A 926 22.89 -27.18 -28.13
CA ILE A 926 22.18 -28.45 -28.03
C ILE A 926 20.72 -28.28 -27.57
N LEU A 927 20.45 -27.32 -26.67
CA LEU A 927 19.09 -26.99 -26.22
C LEU A 927 18.24 -26.46 -27.37
N PHE A 928 18.77 -25.54 -28.17
CA PHE A 928 18.04 -24.98 -29.30
C PHE A 928 17.89 -25.98 -30.45
N LYS A 929 18.88 -26.85 -30.69
CA LYS A 929 18.75 -27.99 -31.61
C LYS A 929 17.65 -28.95 -31.16
N GLN A 930 17.52 -29.22 -29.86
CA GLN A 930 16.48 -30.12 -29.35
C GLN A 930 15.08 -29.50 -29.29
N LEU A 931 14.96 -28.19 -29.03
CA LEU A 931 13.68 -27.48 -29.21
C LEU A 931 13.19 -27.59 -30.66
N ASN A 932 14.08 -27.31 -31.63
CA ASN A 932 13.74 -27.42 -33.05
C ASN A 932 13.40 -28.87 -33.46
N SER A 933 14.12 -29.90 -32.98
CA SER A 933 13.82 -31.30 -33.29
C SER A 933 12.50 -31.81 -32.69
N MET A 934 12.07 -31.22 -31.57
CA MET A 934 10.77 -31.47 -30.94
C MET A 934 9.62 -30.63 -31.53
N GLY A 935 9.86 -29.87 -32.61
CA GLY A 935 8.84 -29.10 -33.31
C GLY A 935 8.60 -27.68 -32.77
N TYR A 936 9.49 -27.15 -31.92
CA TYR A 936 9.48 -25.76 -31.47
C TYR A 936 10.49 -24.93 -32.26
N PRO A 937 10.07 -24.24 -33.34
CA PRO A 937 10.98 -23.44 -34.15
C PRO A 937 11.53 -22.25 -33.36
N VAL A 938 12.84 -22.25 -33.12
CA VAL A 938 13.56 -21.15 -32.45
C VAL A 938 14.68 -20.68 -33.37
N GLU A 939 14.41 -19.57 -34.07
CA GLU A 939 15.35 -18.88 -34.94
C GLU A 939 16.55 -18.33 -34.14
N ARG A 940 17.76 -18.43 -34.69
CA ARG A 940 18.97 -17.96 -34.01
C ARG A 940 19.44 -16.66 -34.64
N LEU A 941 19.34 -15.57 -33.87
CA LEU A 941 19.58 -14.20 -34.32
C LEU A 941 20.82 -13.59 -33.65
N PRO A 942 21.55 -12.68 -34.30
CA PRO A 942 22.55 -11.85 -33.64
C PRO A 942 21.97 -11.16 -32.39
N TYR A 943 22.78 -11.06 -31.32
CA TYR A 943 22.31 -10.65 -29.99
C TYR A 943 21.46 -9.35 -30.02
N GLU A 944 21.92 -8.30 -30.68
CA GLU A 944 21.18 -7.02 -30.74
C GLU A 944 19.85 -7.13 -31.52
N GLN A 945 19.80 -7.94 -32.59
CA GLN A 945 18.56 -8.16 -33.36
C GLN A 945 17.53 -8.95 -32.54
N TRP A 946 18.00 -9.97 -31.80
CA TRP A 946 17.17 -10.68 -30.82
C TRP A 946 16.70 -9.74 -29.70
N ARG A 947 17.58 -8.87 -29.21
CA ARG A 947 17.30 -7.93 -28.13
C ARG A 947 16.29 -6.85 -28.55
N GLU A 948 16.36 -6.33 -29.77
CA GLU A 948 15.33 -5.45 -30.33
C GLU A 948 13.95 -6.14 -30.39
N LYS A 949 13.92 -7.39 -30.87
CA LYS A 949 12.69 -8.21 -30.95
C LYS A 949 12.12 -8.50 -29.56
N LEU A 950 12.98 -8.75 -28.57
CA LEU A 950 12.65 -8.92 -27.17
C LEU A 950 12.01 -7.65 -26.57
N VAL A 951 12.65 -6.48 -26.72
CA VAL A 951 12.14 -5.21 -26.17
C VAL A 951 10.75 -4.89 -26.74
N LYS A 952 10.59 -4.93 -28.07
CA LYS A 952 9.33 -4.63 -28.76
C LYS A 952 8.18 -5.56 -28.32
N ILE A 953 8.47 -6.82 -28.00
CA ILE A 953 7.45 -7.77 -27.49
C ILE A 953 7.18 -7.56 -26.00
N ILE A 954 8.19 -7.20 -25.20
CA ILE A 954 8.02 -6.87 -23.77
C ILE A 954 7.13 -5.65 -23.56
N GLU A 955 7.33 -4.59 -24.36
CA GLU A 955 6.53 -3.36 -24.32
C GLU A 955 5.04 -3.61 -24.60
N ASN A 956 4.75 -4.58 -25.47
CA ASN A 956 3.39 -4.93 -25.90
C ASN A 956 2.82 -6.18 -25.20
N SER A 957 3.56 -6.83 -24.30
CA SER A 957 3.14 -8.06 -23.61
C SER A 957 3.90 -8.23 -22.28
N PRO A 958 3.50 -7.51 -21.20
CA PRO A 958 4.16 -7.58 -19.89
C PRO A 958 4.08 -8.96 -19.20
N ASN A 959 3.22 -9.86 -19.70
CA ASN A 959 3.11 -11.25 -19.24
C ASN A 959 4.13 -12.20 -19.90
N HIS A 960 4.97 -11.72 -20.84
CA HIS A 960 5.94 -12.57 -21.54
C HIS A 960 7.02 -13.10 -20.59
N PRO A 961 7.42 -14.39 -20.63
CA PRO A 961 8.35 -14.99 -19.66
C PRO A 961 9.70 -14.29 -19.54
N LEU A 962 10.19 -13.69 -20.63
CA LEU A 962 11.45 -12.94 -20.63
C LEU A 962 11.35 -11.59 -19.91
N TYR A 963 10.14 -11.04 -19.67
CA TYR A 963 9.95 -9.76 -18.97
C TYR A 963 10.65 -9.75 -17.61
N ALA A 964 10.45 -10.81 -16.83
CA ALA A 964 11.01 -10.94 -15.48
C ALA A 964 12.54 -11.06 -15.43
N ILE A 965 13.19 -11.30 -16.57
CA ILE A 965 14.65 -11.47 -16.71
C ILE A 965 15.27 -10.51 -17.74
N ALA A 966 14.50 -9.55 -18.26
CA ALA A 966 14.91 -8.64 -19.32
C ALA A 966 16.10 -7.75 -18.95
N SER A 967 16.23 -7.39 -17.67
CA SER A 967 17.35 -6.63 -17.12
C SER A 967 18.69 -7.38 -17.18
N LEU A 968 18.67 -8.71 -17.36
CA LEU A 968 19.87 -9.52 -17.59
C LEU A 968 20.34 -9.46 -19.06
N PHE A 969 19.55 -8.85 -19.95
CA PHE A 969 19.85 -8.70 -21.38
C PHE A 969 20.04 -7.22 -21.77
N SER A 970 21.11 -6.61 -21.23
CA SER A 970 21.39 -5.17 -21.36
C SER A 970 21.88 -4.76 -22.75
N ALA A 971 21.78 -3.46 -23.08
CA ALA A 971 22.25 -2.90 -24.36
C ALA A 971 23.78 -2.92 -24.53
N ASN A 972 24.54 -3.05 -23.45
CA ASN A 972 26.00 -3.08 -23.50
C ASN A 972 26.58 -4.50 -23.59
N SER A 973 25.73 -5.54 -23.46
CA SER A 973 26.15 -6.94 -23.44
C SER A 973 26.75 -7.41 -24.77
N GLY A 974 26.34 -6.82 -25.91
CA GLY A 974 26.95 -7.08 -27.22
C GLY A 974 28.35 -6.48 -27.39
N ASN A 975 28.74 -5.51 -26.55
CA ASN A 975 30.03 -4.81 -26.60
C ASN A 975 30.95 -5.12 -25.39
N SER A 976 30.50 -5.90 -24.41
CA SER A 976 31.34 -6.33 -23.28
C SER A 976 32.30 -7.45 -23.70
N THR A 977 33.38 -7.09 -24.40
CA THR A 977 34.47 -7.99 -24.84
C THR A 977 35.36 -8.52 -23.70
N THR A 978 34.91 -8.40 -22.45
CA THR A 978 35.40 -9.20 -21.34
C THR A 978 34.83 -10.62 -21.43
N GLU A 979 35.55 -11.51 -22.11
CA GLU A 979 35.30 -12.95 -22.07
C GLU A 979 35.42 -13.48 -20.63
N ALA A 980 34.32 -13.47 -19.88
CA ALA A 980 34.20 -14.13 -18.58
C ALA A 980 34.12 -15.65 -18.81
N LYS A 981 35.25 -16.25 -19.19
CA LYS A 981 35.38 -17.71 -19.37
C LYS A 981 34.99 -18.42 -18.08
N PRO A 982 34.18 -19.48 -18.15
CA PRO A 982 33.61 -20.11 -16.97
C PRO A 982 34.70 -20.53 -15.99
N LEU A 983 34.38 -20.44 -14.69
CA LEU A 983 35.18 -21.07 -13.65
C LEU A 983 35.04 -22.59 -13.79
N HIS A 984 36.16 -23.29 -13.71
CA HIS A 984 36.16 -24.75 -13.69
C HIS A 984 36.25 -25.22 -12.24
N PHE A 985 35.50 -26.26 -11.90
CA PHE A 985 35.39 -26.77 -10.54
C PHE A 985 35.88 -28.21 -10.48
N ASP A 986 36.85 -28.48 -9.61
CA ASP A 986 37.35 -29.82 -9.32
C ASP A 986 36.49 -30.47 -8.24
N ALA A 987 35.92 -31.63 -8.58
CA ALA A 987 34.93 -32.36 -7.78
C ALA A 987 35.51 -33.65 -7.19
N HIS A 988 36.79 -33.67 -6.86
CA HIS A 988 37.54 -34.86 -6.44
C HIS A 988 36.89 -35.59 -5.24
N ASN A 989 36.57 -34.88 -4.16
CA ASN A 989 35.89 -35.42 -2.99
C ASN A 989 34.49 -35.93 -3.34
N THR A 990 33.74 -35.21 -4.18
CA THR A 990 32.41 -35.66 -4.65
C THR A 990 32.53 -36.97 -5.43
N LEU A 991 33.46 -37.04 -6.41
CA LEU A 991 33.64 -38.21 -7.26
C LEU A 991 34.20 -39.41 -6.49
N THR A 992 35.18 -39.20 -5.60
CA THR A 992 35.71 -40.26 -4.73
C THR A 992 34.69 -40.74 -3.72
N GLY A 993 33.90 -39.84 -3.10
CA GLY A 993 32.86 -40.20 -2.16
C GLY A 993 31.62 -40.86 -2.80
N LEU A 994 31.50 -40.87 -4.13
CA LEU A 994 30.45 -41.54 -4.88
C LEU A 994 30.97 -42.73 -5.73
N ALA A 995 32.27 -43.04 -5.68
CA ALA A 995 32.93 -43.97 -6.61
C ALA A 995 32.35 -45.39 -6.61
N ASP A 996 31.94 -45.88 -5.44
CA ASP A 996 31.35 -47.22 -5.26
C ASP A 996 29.80 -47.21 -5.35
N THR A 997 29.22 -46.20 -6.01
CA THR A 997 27.76 -46.00 -6.10
C THR A 997 27.25 -45.94 -7.54
N SER A 998 25.94 -46.05 -7.72
CA SER A 998 25.25 -45.77 -8.98
C SER A 998 24.91 -44.28 -9.18
N ILE A 999 25.37 -43.38 -8.30
CA ILE A 999 24.97 -41.97 -8.26
C ILE A 999 25.88 -41.18 -9.22
N ILE A 1000 25.52 -41.20 -10.50
CA ILE A 1000 26.26 -40.56 -11.59
C ILE A 1000 25.44 -39.39 -12.13
N CYS A 1001 26.09 -38.25 -12.38
CA CYS A 1001 25.42 -37.09 -12.99
C CYS A 1001 24.99 -37.43 -14.43
N PRO A 1002 23.69 -37.37 -14.78
CA PRO A 1002 23.23 -37.60 -16.14
C PRO A 1002 23.78 -36.55 -17.11
N ALA A 1003 24.19 -36.97 -18.30
CA ALA A 1003 24.74 -36.08 -19.31
C ALA A 1003 23.68 -35.11 -19.87
N ILE A 1004 24.11 -33.89 -20.23
CA ILE A 1004 23.27 -32.88 -20.86
C ILE A 1004 23.15 -33.20 -22.36
N ASP A 1005 22.30 -34.19 -22.66
CA ASP A 1005 22.08 -34.70 -24.01
C ASP A 1005 20.64 -34.45 -24.52
N ALA A 1006 20.36 -34.91 -25.74
CA ALA A 1006 19.04 -34.80 -26.35
C ALA A 1006 17.93 -35.52 -25.55
N GLN A 1007 18.25 -36.57 -24.79
CA GLN A 1007 17.27 -37.33 -24.00
C GLN A 1007 16.91 -36.57 -22.72
N LEU A 1008 17.89 -36.08 -21.95
CA LEU A 1008 17.65 -35.26 -20.76
C LEU A 1008 16.85 -33.99 -21.11
N LEU A 1009 17.24 -33.32 -22.19
CA LEU A 1009 16.55 -32.12 -22.67
C LEU A 1009 15.14 -32.43 -23.18
N SER A 1010 14.91 -33.59 -23.83
CA SER A 1010 13.57 -34.05 -24.19
C SER A 1010 12.70 -34.30 -22.96
N THR A 1011 13.26 -34.83 -21.88
CA THR A 1011 12.52 -35.03 -20.62
C THR A 1011 12.10 -33.69 -19.99
N TYR A 1012 12.98 -32.68 -20.00
CA TYR A 1012 12.66 -31.34 -19.51
C TYR A 1012 11.61 -30.63 -20.39
N ILE A 1013 11.77 -30.67 -21.71
CA ILE A 1013 10.82 -30.07 -22.67
C ILE A 1013 9.47 -30.82 -22.62
N GLY A 1014 9.48 -32.14 -22.45
CA GLY A 1014 8.28 -32.97 -22.28
C GLY A 1014 7.53 -32.76 -20.96
N TYR A 1015 8.17 -32.18 -19.93
CA TYR A 1015 7.50 -31.69 -18.72
C TYR A 1015 6.99 -30.25 -18.89
N LEU A 1016 7.70 -29.40 -19.64
CA LEU A 1016 7.24 -28.07 -20.06
C LEU A 1016 5.91 -28.09 -20.84
N MET A 1017 5.63 -29.20 -21.53
CA MET A 1017 4.40 -29.42 -22.30
C MET A 1017 3.17 -29.86 -21.47
N LYS A 1018 3.29 -30.02 -20.14
CA LYS A 1018 2.25 -30.58 -19.26
C LYS A 1018 1.73 -29.57 -18.23
#